data_AF-A0A9X2HXE0-F1
#
_entry.id   AF-A0A9X2HXE0-F1
#
_cell.length_a   1.000
_cell.length_b   1.000
_cell.length_c   1.000
_cell.angle_alpha   90.00
_cell.angle_beta   90.00
_cell.angle_gamma   90.00
#
_symmetry.space_group_name_H-M   'P 1'
#
loop_
_entity.id
_entity.type
_entity.pdbx_description
1 polymer ?
#
loop_
_entity_poly.entity_id
_entity_poly.type
_entity_poly.pdbx_seq_one_letter_code
_entity_poly.pdbx_strand_id
1 'polypeptide(L)'
;MTPRKLSTLICFSGLLTACGGSDLGHDTPTPGSDPVSSSSSSLDISSSSSSSSEISSSSSSSGSTVTPENPSVRQGFFIDSVVANLRYQTESGVGYTTADGQFNYLAGEMVTFSIGDLTFPSVKAQPTITPLTLAGTDDPNNTIVINIVRLLLSLDQDSNPDNGITIDELAHGAATAALDFSLDPSAFAESSAVLNLLSASGSSSMTLVPESEAFSHFQNTLDTQVNHSVVASADGPGETYELFDEVFGGNAVESPVCDPATDSFGPRITEVMDETLEEYVFAFHLLRDVDGDRCIDSITDRQRIEVKTYSASPADRVATEGEIHTYRWKFKLDDGFQASSSFTHIFQIKAAGGDDSMPILTLTPRAGSQDQLQVLHAGSTELGATEVATADLSEFRGQWIEAFVRTKNTDNGSLEIRLSTLSDNNTLIDWSDNNIDMWREGASLNRPKWGLYRGLNNSDMLRDETIFFNDFCIAESTNICASDVSDDNHGGGNGDGDDGDSETPIKDGFGFEAEAVGQAPVEFDIEGDIIVSAEQAREGMQSAKFSHASEGQVRMRHNFGAQPTGSLKTSILIPENVGVDSLITVYAETYNSANRAIDLLFKPDGTLRRREGGSQIDLQAYNFNEWLDIELQWQDLAQSNEYTLVINNRVVGTFTATTPGLTPERVEFKFGGNSSAISNESIYVDAVTISDTVTGNQGSSSSISSAASSSSESSQSSSTVISSSSSSLNTSSSSSEASSSSSSVTSISSSSVASSSSSSSVNSTGFAVGQVNNPDFGFETDAFDAPPADFDSEGSIAVANDVAREGTQVVKLTHPVEGQVRMRREFGSNDSGTIKASLFFSPETDQDSLVTLYAEEYNSANRAIDIIFKSDGSVRRREGSEQVDIMNYDLGGWIDLEIQWDNLSTSNEYALVINGINVGTYAAATSGLTPERVEFKYGGNSSAVTTEPLYLDAISMPKPEAGGGDPEEGNTYSFEEDTLGQAPADLENDADTPSHVQVSSDLAKDGTQSVKLSHPDEGQVRLRANWGAKDTGSVSAAVYIPAANTADVLMTVYATTYNSANRSMDIILKPDGDLKRRTQSGQEDTTSYNFDAWNTIKLSWTEITTSNEYTLWVNGVNQGTFPVATPNLTPERVEFKFGGNASDTSPESVYLDSVVSFE
;
A
#
# COMPACT_ATOMS: atom_id res chain seq x y z
N MET A 1 15.89 40.67 -61.11
CA MET A 1 15.45 40.98 -62.50
C MET A 1 13.97 41.32 -62.48
N THR A 2 13.50 42.24 -63.33
CA THR A 2 12.08 42.58 -63.58
C THR A 2 11.39 41.55 -64.50
N PRO A 3 10.03 41.40 -64.54
CA PRO A 3 9.02 42.48 -64.65
C PRO A 3 7.77 42.38 -63.72
N ARG A 4 7.29 43.48 -63.10
CA ARG A 4 6.25 44.47 -63.55
C ARG A 4 4.79 43.94 -63.50
N LYS A 5 3.72 44.71 -63.27
CA LYS A 5 3.36 46.07 -62.76
C LYS A 5 2.07 46.51 -63.50
N LEU A 6 1.23 47.35 -62.87
CA LEU A 6 0.07 48.08 -63.45
C LEU A 6 -1.17 47.19 -63.80
N SER A 7 -2.42 47.70 -63.82
CA SER A 7 -2.89 49.09 -64.04
C SER A 7 -3.92 49.60 -63.00
N THR A 8 -4.54 50.76 -63.25
CA THR A 8 -5.29 51.62 -62.29
C THR A 8 -6.56 52.22 -62.94
N LEU A 9 -7.33 53.06 -62.21
CA LEU A 9 -8.48 53.90 -62.65
C LEU A 9 -9.84 53.15 -62.82
N ILE A 10 -11.06 53.75 -62.67
CA ILE A 10 -11.46 55.18 -62.62
C ILE A 10 -12.79 55.45 -61.84
N CYS A 11 -12.87 56.55 -61.06
CA CYS A 11 -14.06 57.42 -60.73
C CYS A 11 -15.37 56.84 -60.06
N PHE A 12 -16.30 57.62 -59.45
CA PHE A 12 -16.47 59.08 -59.26
C PHE A 12 -17.36 59.53 -58.06
N SER A 13 -17.08 60.71 -57.47
CA SER A 13 -17.99 61.72 -56.80
C SER A 13 -19.02 61.31 -55.72
N GLY A 14 -19.31 62.11 -54.67
CA GLY A 14 -18.91 63.49 -54.30
C GLY A 14 -19.46 63.87 -52.89
N LEU A 15 -18.84 64.73 -52.07
CA LEU A 15 -18.67 66.21 -52.14
C LEU A 15 -19.91 67.05 -51.69
N LEU A 16 -19.95 67.55 -50.44
CA LEU A 16 -19.77 68.99 -50.11
C LEU A 16 -20.00 69.42 -48.62
N THR A 17 -19.07 70.29 -48.20
CA THR A 17 -18.83 71.05 -46.96
C THR A 17 -19.89 72.08 -46.51
N ALA A 18 -20.01 72.33 -45.19
CA ALA A 18 -20.38 73.63 -44.58
C ALA A 18 -19.90 73.74 -43.09
N CYS A 19 -19.86 74.94 -42.48
CA CYS A 19 -19.15 75.22 -41.22
C CYS A 19 -19.95 75.97 -40.13
N GLY A 20 -19.54 75.81 -38.86
CA GLY A 20 -19.77 76.75 -37.72
C GLY A 20 -20.91 76.36 -36.73
N GLY A 21 -20.84 76.67 -35.43
CA GLY A 21 -19.73 77.19 -34.61
C GLY A 21 -20.19 77.96 -33.34
N SER A 22 -19.43 77.89 -32.23
CA SER A 22 -19.61 78.62 -30.93
C SER A 22 -20.91 78.29 -30.14
N ASP A 23 -21.04 78.47 -28.81
CA ASP A 23 -20.17 79.06 -27.78
C ASP A 23 -20.49 78.54 -26.34
N LEU A 24 -19.56 78.67 -25.37
CA LEU A 24 -19.69 78.69 -23.88
C LEU A 24 -20.54 77.60 -23.12
N GLY A 25 -20.12 77.03 -21.97
CA GLY A 25 -18.86 77.06 -21.21
C GLY A 25 -19.03 76.85 -19.67
N HIS A 26 -17.94 76.47 -18.96
CA HIS A 26 -17.68 76.62 -17.50
C HIS A 26 -18.55 75.82 -16.48
N ASP A 27 -18.05 75.20 -15.39
CA ASP A 27 -16.70 74.73 -14.97
C ASP A 27 -16.82 73.70 -13.81
N THR A 28 -15.69 73.13 -13.34
CA THR A 28 -15.62 72.15 -12.22
C THR A 28 -15.28 72.82 -10.86
N PRO A 29 -15.17 72.11 -9.70
CA PRO A 29 -13.91 71.39 -9.35
C PRO A 29 -14.08 70.12 -8.47
N THR A 30 -12.95 69.56 -8.01
CA THR A 30 -12.76 68.30 -7.25
C THR A 30 -12.87 68.43 -5.71
N PRO A 31 -13.03 67.31 -4.96
CA PRO A 31 -13.02 67.27 -3.49
C PRO A 31 -11.61 67.08 -2.86
N GLY A 32 -11.49 67.23 -1.53
CA GLY A 32 -10.30 66.82 -0.77
C GLY A 32 -10.42 67.00 0.77
N SER A 33 -9.87 66.03 1.52
CA SER A 33 -9.42 66.03 2.93
C SER A 33 -10.31 66.61 4.06
N ASP A 34 -10.78 65.72 4.96
CA ASP A 34 -10.43 65.62 6.41
C ASP A 34 -10.57 66.81 7.41
N PRO A 35 -10.67 66.59 8.75
CA PRO A 35 -11.25 65.46 9.52
C PRO A 35 -12.04 65.87 10.82
N VAL A 36 -12.29 64.89 11.71
CA VAL A 36 -12.52 64.91 13.20
C VAL A 36 -13.89 65.24 13.87
N SER A 37 -14.25 64.34 14.82
CA SER A 37 -14.80 64.58 16.19
C SER A 37 -16.32 64.63 16.53
N SER A 38 -16.77 63.61 17.29
CA SER A 38 -17.58 63.64 18.56
C SER A 38 -18.94 64.38 18.67
N SER A 39 -19.96 63.93 19.46
CA SER A 39 -20.21 62.67 20.20
C SER A 39 -21.59 62.66 20.91
N SER A 40 -22.04 61.45 21.35
CA SER A 40 -22.78 61.16 22.63
C SER A 40 -24.30 61.39 22.81
N SER A 41 -24.88 60.57 23.71
CA SER A 41 -26.28 60.50 24.24
C SER A 41 -27.37 60.08 23.23
N SER A 42 -28.07 58.92 23.31
CA SER A 42 -28.52 57.99 24.38
C SER A 42 -29.82 58.36 25.09
N LEU A 43 -30.81 57.45 25.07
CA LEU A 43 -31.74 57.11 26.17
C LEU A 43 -32.61 55.88 25.83
N ASP A 44 -32.99 55.10 26.86
CA ASP A 44 -33.56 53.74 26.78
C ASP A 44 -35.08 53.67 27.07
N ILE A 45 -35.73 52.49 26.88
CA ILE A 45 -36.59 51.76 27.88
C ILE A 45 -37.61 50.75 27.27
N SER A 46 -37.32 49.45 27.48
CA SER A 46 -38.15 48.27 27.85
C SER A 46 -39.57 47.96 27.29
N SER A 47 -39.65 46.82 26.56
CA SER A 47 -40.40 45.56 26.87
C SER A 47 -41.96 45.44 26.99
N SER A 48 -42.43 44.24 26.57
CA SER A 48 -43.52 43.39 27.13
C SER A 48 -44.95 43.36 26.51
N SER A 49 -45.15 42.37 25.62
CA SER A 49 -46.23 41.35 25.56
C SER A 49 -47.66 41.59 26.10
N SER A 50 -48.69 41.36 25.25
CA SER A 50 -49.66 40.21 25.35
C SER A 50 -51.04 40.45 24.66
N SER A 51 -51.55 39.41 23.97
CA SER A 51 -52.95 38.95 23.78
C SER A 51 -54.17 39.92 23.72
N SER A 52 -55.23 39.73 22.91
CA SER A 52 -55.56 38.71 21.88
C SER A 52 -56.90 39.03 21.14
N SER A 53 -57.16 38.34 20.00
CA SER A 53 -58.48 37.92 19.46
C SER A 53 -59.31 38.77 18.46
N GLU A 54 -59.67 38.10 17.34
CA GLU A 54 -60.91 38.16 16.52
C GLU A 54 -61.12 39.18 15.35
N ILE A 55 -61.09 38.65 14.11
CA ILE A 55 -62.04 38.88 12.97
C ILE A 55 -62.11 40.31 12.33
N SER A 56 -61.97 40.55 11.01
CA SER A 56 -61.60 39.72 9.83
C SER A 56 -61.41 40.62 8.57
N SER A 57 -60.85 40.08 7.47
CA SER A 57 -61.15 40.35 6.02
C SER A 57 -59.94 40.50 5.07
N SER A 58 -59.67 39.42 4.30
CA SER A 58 -59.30 39.38 2.87
C SER A 58 -58.09 40.14 2.25
N SER A 59 -57.48 39.44 1.28
CA SER A 59 -56.69 39.89 0.11
C SER A 59 -55.26 40.45 0.31
N SER A 60 -54.31 39.51 0.19
CA SER A 60 -53.17 39.55 -0.76
C SER A 60 -52.13 40.68 -0.68
N SER A 61 -51.13 40.50 0.20
CA SER A 61 -49.72 40.53 -0.21
C SER A 61 -48.81 39.91 0.88
N SER A 62 -48.55 38.61 0.78
CA SER A 62 -47.35 37.99 1.35
C SER A 62 -46.37 37.81 0.19
N GLY A 63 -45.13 38.27 0.23
CA GLY A 63 -44.40 38.73 1.41
C GLY A 63 -44.02 37.53 2.26
N SER A 64 -43.21 36.64 1.68
CA SER A 64 -42.56 35.55 2.40
C SER A 64 -41.74 36.17 3.53
N THR A 65 -42.21 36.00 4.76
CA THR A 65 -41.34 36.05 5.92
C THR A 65 -40.23 35.05 5.68
N VAL A 66 -38.97 35.48 5.80
CA VAL A 66 -37.85 34.56 5.94
C VAL A 66 -38.08 33.81 7.25
N THR A 67 -38.71 32.63 7.17
CA THR A 67 -38.36 31.55 8.10
C THR A 67 -36.86 31.38 7.98
N PRO A 68 -36.10 31.41 9.10
CA PRO A 68 -34.78 30.81 9.08
C PRO A 68 -34.95 29.40 8.53
N GLU A 69 -34.24 29.09 7.46
CA GLU A 69 -34.13 27.71 7.00
C GLU A 69 -33.51 26.91 8.15
N ASN A 70 -33.99 25.69 8.37
CA ASN A 70 -33.26 24.79 9.25
C ASN A 70 -31.96 24.47 8.52
N PRO A 71 -30.79 24.87 9.06
CA PRO A 71 -29.50 24.55 8.42
C PRO A 71 -29.35 23.03 8.30
N SER A 72 -28.78 22.59 7.18
CA SER A 72 -28.62 21.16 6.89
C SER A 72 -27.62 20.50 7.84
N VAL A 73 -28.01 19.34 8.36
CA VAL A 73 -27.17 18.53 9.24
C VAL A 73 -26.13 17.82 8.39
N ARG A 74 -24.85 18.13 8.62
CA ARG A 74 -23.71 17.44 8.05
C ARG A 74 -23.27 16.32 8.99
N GLN A 75 -22.77 15.23 8.41
CA GLN A 75 -22.09 14.16 9.14
C GLN A 75 -20.58 14.43 9.17
N GLY A 76 -19.93 13.98 10.24
CA GLY A 76 -18.48 13.88 10.35
C GLY A 76 -18.08 12.67 11.20
N PHE A 77 -16.81 12.34 11.24
CA PHE A 77 -16.25 11.14 11.84
C PHE A 77 -15.19 11.49 12.89
N PHE A 78 -15.13 10.74 13.99
CA PHE A 78 -14.02 10.80 14.93
C PHE A 78 -13.08 9.60 14.72
N ILE A 79 -11.84 9.86 14.31
CA ILE A 79 -10.87 8.84 13.90
C ILE A 79 -9.59 8.88 14.76
N ASP A 80 -9.40 7.77 15.47
CA ASP A 80 -8.26 7.24 16.22
C ASP A 80 -8.49 5.71 16.27
N SER A 81 -8.44 5.04 15.09
CA SER A 81 -9.46 4.06 14.65
C SER A 81 -10.90 4.63 14.69
N VAL A 82 -11.93 3.99 14.12
CA VAL A 82 -13.31 4.50 14.31
C VAL A 82 -13.68 4.48 15.80
N VAL A 83 -14.00 5.64 16.41
CA VAL A 83 -14.24 5.75 17.86
C VAL A 83 -15.73 5.83 18.18
N ALA A 84 -16.29 4.74 18.72
CA ALA A 84 -17.68 4.58 19.04
C ALA A 84 -18.08 5.03 20.46
N ASN A 85 -19.34 5.45 20.61
CA ASN A 85 -19.96 5.88 21.86
C ASN A 85 -19.28 7.09 22.56
N LEU A 86 -18.55 7.92 21.82
CA LEU A 86 -17.98 9.17 22.33
C LEU A 86 -19.05 10.27 22.34
N ARG A 87 -19.38 10.83 23.52
CA ARG A 87 -20.46 11.81 23.64
C ARG A 87 -20.06 13.16 23.04
N TYR A 88 -20.75 13.63 22.01
CA TYR A 88 -20.51 14.92 21.37
C TYR A 88 -21.58 15.97 21.70
N GLN A 89 -21.19 17.24 21.58
CA GLN A 89 -22.07 18.40 21.69
C GLN A 89 -21.65 19.50 20.72
N THR A 90 -22.62 20.05 19.98
CA THR A 90 -22.50 21.23 19.11
C THR A 90 -23.40 22.35 19.62
N GLU A 91 -23.53 23.46 18.89
CA GLU A 91 -24.56 24.48 19.17
C GLU A 91 -25.97 23.99 18.80
N SER A 92 -26.08 23.12 17.79
CA SER A 92 -27.32 22.53 17.27
C SER A 92 -27.82 21.28 18.01
N GLY A 93 -26.93 20.47 18.59
CA GLY A 93 -27.29 19.14 19.06
C GLY A 93 -26.36 18.51 20.10
N VAL A 94 -26.77 17.33 20.57
CA VAL A 94 -26.00 16.45 21.46
C VAL A 94 -26.25 15.00 21.05
N GLY A 95 -25.22 14.16 21.13
CA GLY A 95 -25.31 12.75 20.75
C GLY A 95 -24.10 11.94 21.24
N TYR A 96 -23.96 10.75 20.68
CA TYR A 96 -22.83 9.83 20.86
C TYR A 96 -22.41 9.35 19.47
N THR A 97 -21.12 9.08 19.25
CA THR A 97 -20.65 8.55 17.97
C THR A 97 -21.21 7.14 17.70
N THR A 98 -21.47 6.82 16.43
CA THR A 98 -21.87 5.47 15.99
C THR A 98 -20.70 4.47 16.09
N ALA A 99 -20.93 3.19 15.78
CA ALA A 99 -19.86 2.20 15.65
C ALA A 99 -18.76 2.66 14.68
N ASP A 100 -19.16 3.35 13.61
CA ASP A 100 -18.34 3.91 12.54
C ASP A 100 -17.79 5.31 12.88
N GLY A 101 -17.89 5.75 14.15
CA GLY A 101 -17.36 7.05 14.61
C GLY A 101 -18.19 8.28 14.23
N GLN A 102 -19.40 8.11 13.66
CA GLN A 102 -20.17 9.22 13.07
C GLN A 102 -20.80 10.16 14.11
N PHE A 103 -20.66 11.48 13.91
CA PHE A 103 -21.35 12.54 14.64
C PHE A 103 -22.06 13.53 13.68
N ASN A 104 -23.03 14.28 14.20
CA ASN A 104 -23.83 15.24 13.45
C ASN A 104 -23.51 16.69 13.87
N TYR A 105 -23.39 17.61 12.91
CA TYR A 105 -23.09 19.03 13.13
C TYR A 105 -23.69 19.94 12.05
N LEU A 106 -23.59 21.27 12.22
CA LEU A 106 -23.89 22.24 11.16
C LEU A 106 -22.62 22.99 10.72
N ALA A 107 -22.57 23.39 9.45
CA ALA A 107 -21.43 24.09 8.87
C ALA A 107 -20.99 25.32 9.70
N GLY A 108 -19.74 25.30 10.18
CA GLY A 108 -19.15 26.39 10.95
C GLY A 108 -19.40 26.38 12.46
N GLU A 109 -20.16 25.42 12.99
CA GLU A 109 -20.29 25.22 14.44
C GLU A 109 -18.99 24.70 15.08
N MET A 110 -18.88 24.89 16.40
CA MET A 110 -17.90 24.18 17.22
C MET A 110 -18.49 22.84 17.70
N VAL A 111 -17.65 21.81 17.78
CA VAL A 111 -17.94 20.53 18.45
C VAL A 111 -17.10 20.39 19.71
N THR A 112 -17.63 19.70 20.71
CA THR A 112 -16.91 19.26 21.93
C THR A 112 -17.22 17.79 22.18
N PHE A 113 -16.19 16.96 22.28
CA PHE A 113 -16.32 15.55 22.64
C PHE A 113 -16.13 15.33 24.15
N SER A 114 -16.71 14.27 24.69
CA SER A 114 -16.78 14.03 26.14
C SER A 114 -17.01 12.56 26.51
N ILE A 115 -16.54 12.17 27.69
CA ILE A 115 -16.82 10.90 28.35
C ILE A 115 -17.25 11.27 29.77
N GLY A 116 -18.53 11.18 30.12
CA GLY A 116 -19.02 11.66 31.43
C GLY A 116 -18.75 13.15 31.67
N ASP A 117 -18.10 13.49 32.78
CA ASP A 117 -17.62 14.84 33.12
C ASP A 117 -16.25 15.19 32.50
N LEU A 118 -15.57 14.24 31.82
CA LEU A 118 -14.36 14.52 31.03
C LEU A 118 -14.75 15.16 29.70
N THR A 119 -14.22 16.35 29.42
CA THR A 119 -14.33 17.04 28.13
C THR A 119 -12.99 17.09 27.41
N PHE A 120 -12.98 16.72 26.14
CA PHE A 120 -11.86 16.98 25.22
C PHE A 120 -11.85 18.46 24.80
N PRO A 121 -10.76 18.95 24.17
CA PRO A 121 -10.74 20.29 23.57
C PRO A 121 -11.90 20.51 22.59
N SER A 122 -12.39 21.75 22.51
CA SER A 122 -13.43 22.12 21.53
C SER A 122 -12.81 22.67 20.26
N VAL A 123 -13.26 22.16 19.12
CA VAL A 123 -12.72 22.42 17.78
C VAL A 123 -13.84 22.81 16.81
N LYS A 124 -13.49 23.40 15.67
CA LYS A 124 -14.45 23.61 14.58
C LYS A 124 -14.90 22.24 14.05
N ALA A 125 -16.20 22.06 13.85
CA ALA A 125 -16.72 20.83 13.27
C ALA A 125 -16.43 20.76 11.75
N GLN A 126 -15.96 19.60 11.30
CA GLN A 126 -15.52 19.31 9.93
C GLN A 126 -15.70 17.79 9.65
N PRO A 127 -15.53 17.30 8.41
CA PRO A 127 -15.79 15.90 8.05
C PRO A 127 -15.00 14.87 8.86
N THR A 128 -13.73 15.13 9.17
CA THR A 128 -12.90 14.23 9.99
C THR A 128 -12.29 14.99 11.16
N ILE A 129 -12.50 14.50 12.38
CA ILE A 129 -11.86 14.96 13.62
C ILE A 129 -10.92 13.85 14.09
N THR A 130 -9.68 14.19 14.40
CA THR A 130 -8.72 13.28 15.01
C THR A 130 -8.10 13.89 16.28
N PRO A 131 -7.34 13.12 17.07
CA PRO A 131 -6.47 13.65 18.12
C PRO A 131 -5.56 14.82 17.68
N LEU A 132 -5.07 14.85 16.42
CA LEU A 132 -4.37 16.03 15.85
C LEU A 132 -5.27 17.27 15.87
N THR A 133 -6.51 17.13 15.38
CA THR A 133 -7.50 18.22 15.34
C THR A 133 -7.81 18.73 16.74
N LEU A 134 -8.00 17.84 17.72
CA LEU A 134 -8.25 18.19 19.12
C LEU A 134 -7.08 18.94 19.77
N ALA A 135 -5.84 18.55 19.46
CA ALA A 135 -4.64 19.20 19.95
C ALA A 135 -4.31 20.52 19.23
N GLY A 136 -4.82 20.71 18.00
CA GLY A 136 -4.54 21.89 17.17
C GLY A 136 -3.12 21.89 16.61
N THR A 137 -2.65 20.72 16.15
CA THR A 137 -1.26 20.46 15.73
C THR A 137 -1.24 19.45 14.59
N ASP A 138 -0.24 19.53 13.72
CA ASP A 138 0.00 18.54 12.65
C ASP A 138 1.02 17.46 13.07
N ASP A 139 1.58 17.58 14.28
CA ASP A 139 2.59 16.66 14.85
C ASP A 139 1.95 15.53 15.69
N PRO A 140 2.03 14.26 15.26
CA PRO A 140 1.50 13.13 16.03
C PRO A 140 2.29 12.79 17.31
N ASN A 141 3.52 13.30 17.50
CA ASN A 141 4.27 13.16 18.76
C ASN A 141 3.86 14.19 19.83
N ASN A 142 2.95 15.12 19.50
CA ASN A 142 2.56 16.17 20.44
C ASN A 142 1.92 15.58 21.71
N THR A 143 2.37 16.04 22.88
CA THR A 143 1.92 15.53 24.19
C THR A 143 0.40 15.48 24.38
N ILE A 144 -0.35 16.42 23.79
CA ILE A 144 -1.82 16.44 23.87
C ILE A 144 -2.42 15.33 23.01
N VAL A 145 -1.87 15.10 21.80
CA VAL A 145 -2.26 14.01 20.90
C VAL A 145 -2.00 12.67 21.59
N ILE A 146 -0.78 12.45 22.05
CA ILE A 146 -0.35 11.23 22.76
C ILE A 146 -1.26 10.94 23.95
N ASN A 147 -1.52 11.91 24.83
CA ASN A 147 -2.36 11.68 26.01
C ASN A 147 -3.85 11.46 25.67
N ILE A 148 -4.33 11.94 24.53
CA ILE A 148 -5.68 11.62 24.01
C ILE A 148 -5.71 10.18 23.49
N VAL A 149 -4.80 9.81 22.58
CA VAL A 149 -4.74 8.47 21.97
C VAL A 149 -4.57 7.39 23.03
N ARG A 150 -3.58 7.56 23.92
CA ARG A 150 -3.33 6.64 25.03
C ARG A 150 -4.59 6.43 25.89
N LEU A 151 -5.39 7.48 26.10
CA LEU A 151 -6.62 7.36 26.87
C LEU A 151 -7.70 6.61 26.10
N LEU A 152 -7.89 6.90 24.81
CA LEU A 152 -8.91 6.24 23.98
C LEU A 152 -8.62 4.74 23.85
N LEU A 153 -7.40 4.36 23.48
CA LEU A 153 -6.96 2.96 23.41
C LEU A 153 -7.11 2.21 24.75
N SER A 154 -6.96 2.91 25.88
CA SER A 154 -7.09 2.31 27.22
C SER A 154 -8.52 2.29 27.77
N LEU A 155 -9.47 2.87 27.05
CA LEU A 155 -10.90 2.86 27.36
C LEU A 155 -11.71 1.98 26.42
N ASP A 156 -11.07 1.47 25.37
CA ASP A 156 -11.63 0.48 24.46
C ASP A 156 -12.14 -0.77 25.19
N GLN A 157 -13.27 -1.32 24.74
CA GLN A 157 -14.01 -2.35 25.48
C GLN A 157 -13.30 -3.70 25.47
N ASP A 158 -12.72 -4.11 24.34
CA ASP A 158 -11.97 -5.38 24.22
C ASP A 158 -10.44 -5.20 24.17
N SER A 159 -9.94 -3.97 23.94
CA SER A 159 -8.52 -3.61 23.73
C SER A 159 -7.97 -4.12 22.39
N ASN A 160 -8.76 -3.98 21.32
CA ASN A 160 -8.42 -4.38 19.96
C ASN A 160 -8.80 -3.27 18.94
N PRO A 161 -8.01 -2.18 18.84
CA PRO A 161 -8.36 -1.02 18.01
C PRO A 161 -8.49 -1.30 16.51
N ASP A 162 -8.01 -2.45 16.04
CA ASP A 162 -8.18 -2.94 14.66
C ASP A 162 -9.66 -3.18 14.28
N ASN A 163 -10.57 -3.32 15.27
CA ASN A 163 -12.01 -3.45 15.03
C ASN A 163 -12.82 -2.16 15.32
N GLY A 164 -12.14 -1.08 15.75
CA GLY A 164 -12.75 0.20 16.17
C GLY A 164 -12.82 0.36 17.69
N ILE A 165 -12.38 1.52 18.21
CA ILE A 165 -12.39 1.79 19.65
C ILE A 165 -13.82 1.95 20.16
N THR A 166 -14.26 1.10 21.07
CA THR A 166 -15.60 1.17 21.68
C THR A 166 -15.54 1.64 23.12
N ILE A 167 -16.02 2.86 23.40
CA ILE A 167 -16.08 3.40 24.77
C ILE A 167 -17.28 2.80 25.52
N ASP A 168 -17.04 1.97 26.54
CA ASP A 168 -18.12 1.38 27.36
C ASP A 168 -18.91 2.43 28.16
N GLU A 169 -20.22 2.23 28.32
CA GLU A 169 -21.14 3.09 29.09
C GLU A 169 -20.67 3.31 30.55
N LEU A 170 -19.95 2.35 31.14
CA LEU A 170 -19.34 2.48 32.47
C LEU A 170 -18.26 3.57 32.51
N ALA A 171 -17.53 3.83 31.41
CA ALA A 171 -16.54 4.90 31.33
C ALA A 171 -17.18 6.28 31.51
N HIS A 172 -18.39 6.49 30.98
CA HIS A 172 -19.16 7.72 31.23
C HIS A 172 -19.57 7.87 32.71
N GLY A 173 -19.76 6.76 33.42
CA GLY A 173 -20.03 6.75 34.86
C GLY A 173 -18.79 6.91 35.74
N ALA A 174 -17.61 6.49 35.24
CA ALA A 174 -16.33 6.55 35.95
C ALA A 174 -15.60 7.90 35.77
N ALA A 175 -15.77 8.54 34.61
CA ALA A 175 -15.15 9.83 34.27
C ALA A 175 -15.84 10.99 35.01
N THR A 176 -15.58 11.11 36.32
CA THR A 176 -16.19 12.12 37.21
C THR A 176 -15.29 13.35 37.47
N ALA A 177 -14.29 13.57 36.61
CA ALA A 177 -13.35 14.68 36.69
C ALA A 177 -12.77 15.00 35.30
N ALA A 178 -12.48 16.27 35.05
CA ALA A 178 -11.72 16.69 33.88
C ALA A 178 -10.24 16.22 33.98
N LEU A 179 -9.65 15.89 32.84
CA LEU A 179 -8.24 15.60 32.68
C LEU A 179 -7.53 16.79 32.04
N ASP A 180 -6.23 16.90 32.29
CA ASP A 180 -5.34 17.85 31.63
C ASP A 180 -4.39 17.10 30.71
N PHE A 181 -4.75 17.04 29.42
CA PHE A 181 -3.96 16.37 28.38
C PHE A 181 -2.63 17.09 28.09
N SER A 182 -2.41 18.31 28.59
CA SER A 182 -1.15 19.06 28.43
C SER A 182 -0.10 18.72 29.51
N LEU A 183 -0.42 17.81 30.43
CA LEU A 183 0.56 17.23 31.35
C LEU A 183 1.58 16.36 30.61
N ASP A 184 2.80 16.33 31.13
CA ASP A 184 3.84 15.36 30.75
C ASP A 184 3.26 13.91 30.71
N PRO A 185 3.62 13.06 29.73
CA PRO A 185 3.05 11.72 29.57
C PRO A 185 3.17 10.81 30.80
N SER A 186 4.21 11.00 31.63
CA SER A 186 4.37 10.29 32.91
C SER A 186 3.44 10.85 33.99
N ALA A 187 3.35 12.18 34.11
CA ALA A 187 2.47 12.86 35.05
C ALA A 187 0.97 12.68 34.73
N PHE A 188 0.64 12.52 33.45
CA PHE A 188 -0.70 12.14 32.98
C PHE A 188 -1.04 10.71 33.44
N ALA A 189 -0.11 9.75 33.29
CA ALA A 189 -0.31 8.37 33.70
C ALA A 189 -0.44 8.19 35.23
N GLU A 190 0.31 8.96 36.03
CA GLU A 190 0.17 8.98 37.50
C GLU A 190 -1.08 9.75 37.99
N SER A 191 -1.84 10.39 37.10
CA SER A 191 -3.01 11.18 37.48
C SER A 191 -4.08 10.31 38.12
N SER A 192 -4.41 10.61 39.38
CA SER A 192 -5.49 9.90 40.10
C SER A 192 -6.84 9.93 39.39
N ALA A 193 -7.09 10.90 38.49
CA ALA A 193 -8.30 10.93 37.68
C ALA A 193 -8.26 9.88 36.54
N VAL A 194 -7.12 9.71 35.86
CA VAL A 194 -6.88 8.65 34.88
C VAL A 194 -6.99 7.27 35.54
N LEU A 195 -6.26 7.07 36.64
CA LEU A 195 -6.23 5.78 37.35
C LEU A 195 -7.62 5.37 37.89
N ASN A 196 -8.41 6.32 38.41
CA ASN A 196 -9.78 6.04 38.83
C ASN A 196 -10.68 5.68 37.64
N LEU A 197 -10.57 6.41 36.52
CA LEU A 197 -11.34 6.17 35.30
C LEU A 197 -11.05 4.77 34.73
N LEU A 198 -9.77 4.42 34.50
CA LEU A 198 -9.37 3.09 34.03
C LEU A 198 -9.82 1.96 34.98
N SER A 199 -9.77 2.17 36.30
CA SER A 199 -10.21 1.16 37.28
C SER A 199 -11.71 0.84 37.28
N ALA A 200 -12.52 1.62 36.56
CA ALA A 200 -13.97 1.53 36.55
C ALA A 200 -14.60 1.74 35.16
N SER A 201 -13.80 1.78 34.08
CA SER A 201 -14.23 2.13 32.73
C SER A 201 -15.10 1.08 32.05
N GLY A 202 -14.97 -0.19 32.42
CA GLY A 202 -15.57 -1.32 31.70
C GLY A 202 -14.63 -1.98 30.67
N SER A 203 -13.50 -1.34 30.35
CA SER A 203 -12.45 -1.89 29.48
C SER A 203 -11.85 -3.19 30.05
N SER A 204 -11.32 -4.03 29.16
CA SER A 204 -10.43 -5.14 29.49
C SER A 204 -9.06 -4.67 30.06
N SER A 205 -8.64 -3.43 29.78
CA SER A 205 -7.44 -2.80 30.34
C SER A 205 -7.73 -1.99 31.61
N MET A 206 -6.77 -1.96 32.53
CA MET A 206 -6.78 -1.09 33.74
C MET A 206 -5.53 -0.18 33.81
N THR A 207 -4.80 -0.04 32.70
CA THR A 207 -3.52 0.66 32.60
C THR A 207 -3.47 1.49 31.32
N LEU A 208 -2.85 2.67 31.36
CA LEU A 208 -2.62 3.41 30.11
C LEU A 208 -1.67 2.64 29.20
N VAL A 209 -2.07 2.55 27.92
CA VAL A 209 -1.24 2.17 26.79
C VAL A 209 0.06 3.03 26.77
N PRO A 210 1.23 2.44 26.44
CA PRO A 210 2.49 3.16 26.29
C PRO A 210 2.42 4.28 25.25
N GLU A 211 3.25 5.31 25.45
CA GLU A 211 3.37 6.44 24.51
C GLU A 211 3.84 6.01 23.11
N SER A 212 4.80 5.10 23.02
CA SER A 212 5.27 4.54 21.74
C SER A 212 4.21 3.68 21.02
N GLU A 213 3.33 3.02 21.78
CA GLU A 213 2.29 2.15 21.24
C GLU A 213 1.12 3.00 20.72
N ALA A 214 0.71 4.02 21.48
CA ALA A 214 -0.22 5.04 21.03
C ALA A 214 0.29 5.83 19.82
N PHE A 215 1.57 6.24 19.82
CA PHE A 215 2.18 6.86 18.64
C PHE A 215 2.12 5.93 17.42
N SER A 216 2.50 4.66 17.58
CA SER A 216 2.54 3.70 16.46
C SER A 216 1.15 3.34 15.93
N HIS A 217 0.15 3.18 16.81
CA HIS A 217 -1.25 2.96 16.40
C HIS A 217 -1.82 4.20 15.71
N PHE A 218 -1.60 5.39 16.27
CA PHE A 218 -2.16 6.60 15.68
C PHE A 218 -1.45 7.00 14.38
N GLN A 219 -0.15 6.78 14.24
CA GLN A 219 0.56 6.92 12.96
C GLN A 219 0.01 5.93 11.93
N ASN A 220 -0.15 4.65 12.26
CA ASN A 220 -0.77 3.66 11.38
C ASN A 220 -2.21 4.08 11.00
N THR A 221 -2.99 4.60 11.96
CA THR A 221 -4.33 5.17 11.71
C THR A 221 -4.26 6.36 10.74
N LEU A 222 -3.27 7.26 10.89
CA LEU A 222 -3.06 8.37 9.97
C LEU A 222 -2.76 7.87 8.55
N ASP A 223 -1.90 6.86 8.43
CA ASP A 223 -1.42 6.29 7.15
C ASP A 223 -2.45 5.38 6.45
N THR A 224 -3.42 4.80 7.19
CA THR A 224 -4.36 3.80 6.66
C THR A 224 -5.85 4.17 6.76
N GLN A 225 -6.22 5.14 7.60
CA GLN A 225 -7.64 5.51 7.85
C GLN A 225 -7.92 7.02 7.76
N VAL A 226 -6.92 7.90 7.88
CA VAL A 226 -7.13 9.36 7.85
C VAL A 226 -6.64 10.01 6.55
N ASN A 227 -5.45 9.62 6.06
CA ASN A 227 -4.82 10.26 4.91
C ASN A 227 -4.27 9.24 3.89
N HIS A 228 -5.04 8.99 2.84
CA HIS A 228 -4.64 9.28 1.46
C HIS A 228 -5.90 9.28 0.58
N SER A 229 -6.92 10.02 1.02
CA SER A 229 -8.03 10.47 0.18
C SER A 229 -8.39 11.92 0.49
N VAL A 230 -8.88 12.66 -0.51
CA VAL A 230 -9.45 14.00 -0.33
C VAL A 230 -10.69 14.15 -1.19
N VAL A 231 -11.63 15.00 -0.75
CA VAL A 231 -12.86 15.32 -1.48
C VAL A 231 -13.00 16.83 -1.63
N ALA A 232 -13.19 17.32 -2.86
CA ALA A 232 -13.66 18.68 -3.09
C ALA A 232 -15.19 18.66 -3.29
N SER A 233 -15.92 19.07 -2.25
CA SER A 233 -17.39 19.25 -2.25
C SER A 233 -17.73 20.74 -2.22
N ALA A 234 -18.82 21.14 -2.88
CA ALA A 234 -19.30 22.51 -2.84
C ALA A 234 -19.90 22.85 -1.45
N ASP A 235 -19.55 24.02 -0.91
CA ASP A 235 -19.94 24.43 0.45
C ASP A 235 -20.84 25.67 0.49
N GLY A 236 -20.86 26.47 -0.58
CA GLY A 236 -21.77 27.58 -0.80
C GLY A 236 -21.20 28.67 -1.73
N PRO A 237 -22.03 29.60 -2.25
CA PRO A 237 -21.56 30.62 -3.17
C PRO A 237 -20.53 31.58 -2.53
N GLY A 238 -19.26 31.42 -2.87
CA GLY A 238 -18.15 32.15 -2.24
C GLY A 238 -16.83 32.07 -3.01
N GLU A 239 -15.76 31.73 -2.29
CA GLU A 239 -14.38 31.65 -2.79
C GLU A 239 -14.14 30.29 -3.50
N THR A 240 -14.98 29.99 -4.50
CA THR A 240 -15.08 28.67 -5.16
C THR A 240 -13.77 28.23 -5.84
N TYR A 241 -12.93 29.17 -6.29
CA TYR A 241 -11.65 28.83 -6.93
C TYR A 241 -10.61 28.48 -5.85
N GLU A 242 -10.62 29.24 -4.77
CA GLU A 242 -9.77 29.09 -3.60
C GLU A 242 -10.01 27.74 -2.91
N LEU A 243 -11.25 27.23 -2.89
CA LEU A 243 -11.60 25.88 -2.44
C LEU A 243 -10.87 24.79 -3.25
N PHE A 244 -10.82 24.90 -4.59
CA PHE A 244 -10.05 23.95 -5.42
C PHE A 244 -8.54 24.13 -5.26
N ASP A 245 -8.05 25.36 -5.11
CA ASP A 245 -6.64 25.66 -4.89
C ASP A 245 -6.15 25.16 -3.50
N GLU A 246 -7.04 25.11 -2.49
CA GLU A 246 -6.83 24.50 -1.17
C GLU A 246 -6.83 22.95 -1.25
N VAL A 247 -7.86 22.35 -1.85
CA VAL A 247 -8.06 20.88 -1.86
C VAL A 247 -7.16 20.14 -2.84
N PHE A 248 -6.96 20.67 -4.05
CA PHE A 248 -6.09 20.07 -5.07
C PHE A 248 -4.67 20.64 -5.08
N GLY A 249 -4.43 21.76 -4.39
CA GLY A 249 -3.11 22.37 -4.22
C GLY A 249 -2.62 23.18 -5.44
N GLY A 250 -2.07 24.36 -5.15
CA GLY A 250 -1.53 25.26 -6.16
C GLY A 250 -2.62 26.03 -6.89
N ASN A 251 -2.49 26.18 -8.20
CA ASN A 251 -3.49 26.81 -9.08
C ASN A 251 -4.24 25.72 -9.87
N ALA A 252 -5.27 25.15 -9.26
CA ALA A 252 -6.05 24.03 -9.78
C ALA A 252 -6.94 24.43 -10.97
N VAL A 253 -7.45 25.66 -11.02
CA VAL A 253 -8.44 26.07 -12.04
C VAL A 253 -7.79 26.53 -13.36
N GLU A 254 -8.03 25.79 -14.45
CA GLU A 254 -7.76 26.22 -15.84
C GLU A 254 -8.95 27.01 -16.42
N SER A 255 -9.10 28.25 -15.97
CA SER A 255 -10.18 29.16 -16.41
C SER A 255 -9.95 29.75 -17.81
N PRO A 256 -11.02 30.03 -18.60
CA PRO A 256 -10.90 30.80 -19.84
C PRO A 256 -10.86 32.32 -19.61
N VAL A 257 -11.10 32.79 -18.37
CA VAL A 257 -11.15 34.20 -17.98
C VAL A 257 -9.88 34.58 -17.22
N CYS A 258 -9.15 35.60 -17.69
CA CYS A 258 -7.89 36.05 -17.05
C CYS A 258 -8.02 37.30 -16.18
N ASP A 259 -9.12 38.05 -16.29
CA ASP A 259 -9.44 39.17 -15.39
C ASP A 259 -10.96 39.19 -15.16
N PRO A 260 -11.45 38.48 -14.13
CA PRO A 260 -12.87 38.43 -13.78
C PRO A 260 -13.49 39.80 -13.44
N ALA A 261 -12.69 40.82 -13.13
CA ALA A 261 -13.20 42.18 -12.91
C ALA A 261 -13.50 42.93 -14.22
N THR A 262 -13.16 42.36 -15.38
CA THR A 262 -13.48 42.89 -16.72
C THR A 262 -14.50 42.05 -17.49
N ASP A 263 -14.71 40.80 -17.09
CA ASP A 263 -15.76 39.93 -17.64
C ASP A 263 -17.12 40.25 -17.00
N SER A 264 -18.19 40.32 -17.80
CA SER A 264 -19.52 40.72 -17.31
C SER A 264 -20.36 39.59 -16.71
N PHE A 265 -19.88 38.35 -16.77
CA PHE A 265 -20.47 37.16 -16.15
C PHE A 265 -19.68 36.78 -14.88
N GLY A 266 -18.36 36.98 -14.88
CA GLY A 266 -17.48 36.74 -13.72
C GLY A 266 -16.80 35.37 -13.77
N PRO A 267 -16.58 34.70 -12.61
CA PRO A 267 -16.07 33.33 -12.55
C PRO A 267 -16.85 32.35 -13.44
N ARG A 268 -16.18 31.28 -13.90
CA ARG A 268 -16.77 30.24 -14.76
C ARG A 268 -17.02 28.92 -14.03
N ILE A 269 -16.61 28.82 -12.78
CA ILE A 269 -17.14 27.86 -11.82
C ILE A 269 -17.87 28.70 -10.77
N THR A 270 -19.09 28.34 -10.44
CA THR A 270 -19.87 28.92 -9.34
C THR A 270 -20.57 27.80 -8.57
N GLU A 271 -21.13 28.08 -7.40
CA GLU A 271 -21.87 27.10 -6.62
C GLU A 271 -23.36 27.42 -6.58
N VAL A 272 -24.19 26.40 -6.75
CA VAL A 272 -25.67 26.52 -6.82
C VAL A 272 -26.32 25.41 -6.00
N MET A 273 -27.47 25.70 -5.38
CA MET A 273 -28.25 24.69 -4.65
C MET A 273 -28.96 23.78 -5.65
N ASP A 274 -28.82 22.45 -5.49
CA ASP A 274 -29.45 21.46 -6.35
C ASP A 274 -30.69 20.83 -5.68
N GLU A 275 -31.85 20.96 -6.33
CA GLU A 275 -33.13 20.44 -5.80
C GLU A 275 -33.24 18.90 -5.79
N THR A 276 -32.25 18.15 -6.30
CA THR A 276 -32.24 16.67 -6.29
C THR A 276 -31.32 16.08 -5.23
N LEU A 277 -30.20 16.73 -4.93
CA LEU A 277 -29.26 16.29 -3.87
C LEU A 277 -29.45 17.05 -2.54
N GLU A 278 -30.28 18.11 -2.52
CA GLU A 278 -30.52 19.00 -1.37
C GLU A 278 -29.25 19.70 -0.81
N GLU A 279 -28.21 19.81 -1.64
CA GLU A 279 -26.89 20.38 -1.34
C GLU A 279 -26.43 21.42 -2.36
N TYR A 280 -25.35 22.16 -2.05
CA TYR A 280 -24.65 22.98 -3.04
C TYR A 280 -23.82 22.09 -3.96
N VAL A 281 -23.74 22.46 -5.24
CA VAL A 281 -22.95 21.77 -6.28
C VAL A 281 -22.21 22.77 -7.16
N PHE A 282 -21.08 22.37 -7.74
CA PHE A 282 -20.30 23.20 -8.64
C PHE A 282 -20.91 23.24 -10.06
N ALA A 283 -21.28 24.43 -10.52
CA ALA A 283 -21.72 24.70 -11.88
C ALA A 283 -20.56 25.24 -12.74
N PHE A 284 -20.08 24.42 -13.68
CA PHE A 284 -19.01 24.78 -14.62
C PHE A 284 -19.63 25.33 -15.91
N HIS A 285 -19.54 26.65 -16.10
CA HIS A 285 -20.15 27.39 -17.21
C HIS A 285 -19.16 27.58 -18.36
N LEU A 286 -19.61 27.43 -19.61
CA LEU A 286 -18.78 27.65 -20.80
C LEU A 286 -19.55 28.37 -21.92
N LEU A 287 -19.26 29.66 -22.09
CA LEU A 287 -19.95 30.56 -23.02
C LEU A 287 -19.36 30.45 -24.43
N ARG A 288 -20.15 29.98 -25.40
CA ARG A 288 -19.70 29.60 -26.76
C ARG A 288 -19.05 30.74 -27.53
N ASP A 289 -19.61 31.95 -27.41
CA ASP A 289 -19.21 33.11 -28.21
C ASP A 289 -18.19 34.02 -27.49
N VAL A 290 -17.76 33.65 -26.28
CA VAL A 290 -16.91 34.48 -25.39
C VAL A 290 -15.64 33.74 -24.96
N ASP A 291 -15.75 32.47 -24.55
CA ASP A 291 -14.67 31.77 -23.83
C ASP A 291 -13.68 31.06 -24.79
N GLY A 292 -12.41 30.93 -24.38
CA GLY A 292 -11.33 30.28 -25.15
C GLY A 292 -10.61 29.18 -24.37
N ASP A 293 -9.34 28.91 -24.70
CA ASP A 293 -8.43 28.06 -23.92
C ASP A 293 -7.44 28.97 -23.17
N ARG A 294 -7.66 29.19 -21.86
CA ARG A 294 -6.78 29.95 -20.95
C ARG A 294 -6.28 31.30 -21.50
N CYS A 295 -7.18 32.04 -22.17
CA CYS A 295 -6.90 33.34 -22.80
C CYS A 295 -5.77 33.34 -23.85
N ILE A 296 -5.44 32.18 -24.43
CA ILE A 296 -4.37 32.06 -25.43
C ILE A 296 -4.96 32.45 -26.80
N ASP A 297 -4.84 33.73 -27.19
CA ASP A 297 -5.36 34.32 -28.44
C ASP A 297 -5.08 33.51 -29.73
N SER A 298 -4.03 32.68 -29.75
CA SER A 298 -3.67 31.82 -30.89
C SER A 298 -4.40 30.48 -30.93
N ILE A 299 -5.17 30.12 -29.90
CA ILE A 299 -5.96 28.90 -29.80
C ILE A 299 -7.44 29.29 -29.94
N THR A 300 -7.98 29.14 -31.15
CA THR A 300 -9.35 29.59 -31.51
C THR A 300 -10.25 28.44 -31.98
N ASP A 301 -9.82 27.20 -31.80
CA ASP A 301 -10.48 25.97 -32.28
C ASP A 301 -11.11 25.14 -31.16
N ARG A 302 -11.04 25.61 -29.91
CA ARG A 302 -11.48 24.93 -28.70
C ARG A 302 -11.76 25.90 -27.55
N GLN A 303 -12.48 25.43 -26.54
CA GLN A 303 -12.76 26.16 -25.29
C GLN A 303 -12.42 25.26 -24.09
N ARG A 304 -12.04 25.86 -22.95
CA ARG A 304 -11.78 25.14 -21.69
C ARG A 304 -12.31 25.90 -20.46
N ILE A 305 -13.01 25.19 -19.59
CA ILE A 305 -13.02 25.42 -18.14
C ILE A 305 -12.75 24.07 -17.47
N GLU A 306 -11.68 23.94 -16.69
CA GLU A 306 -11.35 22.68 -16.01
C GLU A 306 -10.71 22.92 -14.63
N VAL A 307 -10.84 21.95 -13.73
CA VAL A 307 -10.02 21.78 -12.52
C VAL A 307 -9.07 20.61 -12.71
N LYS A 308 -7.93 20.61 -12.01
CA LYS A 308 -6.85 19.63 -12.15
C LYS A 308 -5.97 19.56 -10.90
N THR A 309 -5.23 18.46 -10.78
CA THR A 309 -4.00 18.41 -9.98
C THR A 309 -2.77 18.54 -10.92
N TYR A 310 -1.59 18.84 -10.39
CA TYR A 310 -0.34 18.92 -11.16
C TYR A 310 0.91 18.90 -10.26
N SER A 311 2.11 19.12 -10.82
CA SER A 311 3.41 19.09 -10.12
C SER A 311 3.65 20.18 -9.05
N ALA A 312 2.60 20.80 -8.52
CA ALA A 312 2.63 21.64 -7.31
C ALA A 312 1.44 21.37 -6.37
N SER A 313 0.60 20.40 -6.72
CA SER A 313 -0.27 19.69 -5.77
C SER A 313 0.59 18.87 -4.80
N PRO A 314 0.05 18.50 -3.62
CA PRO A 314 0.59 17.41 -2.80
C PRO A 314 0.78 16.11 -3.61
N ALA A 315 1.68 15.24 -3.16
CA ALA A 315 2.03 14.00 -3.86
C ALA A 315 0.81 13.07 -4.02
N ASP A 316 0.00 12.94 -2.97
CA ASP A 316 -1.21 12.11 -2.88
C ASP A 316 -2.41 12.62 -3.73
N ARG A 317 -2.12 13.47 -4.71
CA ARG A 317 -3.05 14.04 -5.69
C ARG A 317 -2.59 13.80 -7.14
N VAL A 318 -1.41 13.22 -7.36
CA VAL A 318 -0.77 13.03 -8.68
C VAL A 318 -0.01 11.71 -8.75
N ALA A 319 -0.46 10.79 -9.61
CA ALA A 319 0.12 9.46 -9.68
C ALA A 319 1.52 9.46 -10.32
N THR A 320 2.51 8.87 -9.66
CA THR A 320 3.82 8.53 -10.26
C THR A 320 3.82 7.12 -10.87
N GLU A 321 4.98 6.63 -11.32
CA GLU A 321 5.05 5.37 -12.09
C GLU A 321 4.85 4.14 -11.19
N GLY A 322 3.85 3.33 -11.51
CA GLY A 322 3.47 2.11 -10.79
C GLY A 322 2.37 2.29 -9.75
N GLU A 323 2.09 3.52 -9.32
CA GLU A 323 1.08 3.83 -8.31
C GLU A 323 -0.35 3.48 -8.75
N ILE A 324 -1.15 3.06 -7.77
CA ILE A 324 -2.61 2.95 -7.90
C ILE A 324 -3.22 4.28 -7.45
N HIS A 325 -4.21 4.76 -8.18
CA HIS A 325 -5.05 5.91 -7.81
C HIS A 325 -6.52 5.59 -8.10
N THR A 326 -7.39 6.04 -7.20
CA THR A 326 -8.85 5.95 -7.24
C THR A 326 -9.42 7.36 -7.39
N TYR A 327 -10.45 7.51 -8.20
CA TYR A 327 -11.19 8.76 -8.40
C TYR A 327 -12.68 8.46 -8.35
N ARG A 328 -13.46 9.20 -7.57
CA ARG A 328 -14.94 9.16 -7.64
C ARG A 328 -15.49 10.57 -7.60
N TRP A 329 -16.56 10.86 -8.35
CA TRP A 329 -17.24 12.16 -8.31
C TRP A 329 -18.66 12.08 -8.83
N LYS A 330 -19.51 13.05 -8.46
CA LYS A 330 -20.86 13.22 -9.02
C LYS A 330 -20.81 14.15 -10.22
N PHE A 331 -21.54 13.86 -11.30
CA PHE A 331 -21.78 14.80 -12.39
C PHE A 331 -23.21 14.75 -12.95
N LYS A 332 -23.68 15.87 -13.51
CA LYS A 332 -24.96 15.97 -14.22
C LYS A 332 -24.82 16.84 -15.47
N LEU A 333 -25.21 16.30 -16.62
CA LEU A 333 -25.37 17.07 -17.86
C LEU A 333 -26.76 17.73 -17.86
N ASP A 334 -26.86 18.97 -18.35
CA ASP A 334 -28.16 19.60 -18.61
C ASP A 334 -29.01 18.76 -19.60
N ASP A 335 -30.34 18.77 -19.43
CA ASP A 335 -31.29 18.05 -20.30
C ASP A 335 -31.08 18.38 -21.80
N GLY A 336 -30.71 19.63 -22.11
CA GLY A 336 -30.42 20.11 -23.46
C GLY A 336 -28.96 20.00 -23.94
N PHE A 337 -28.08 19.30 -23.22
CA PHE A 337 -26.62 19.34 -23.41
C PHE A 337 -26.17 18.99 -24.84
N GLN A 338 -25.41 19.88 -25.46
CA GLN A 338 -24.91 19.78 -26.84
C GLN A 338 -23.40 19.55 -26.87
N ALA A 339 -23.05 18.27 -27.04
CA ALA A 339 -21.68 17.84 -27.33
C ALA A 339 -21.20 18.34 -28.72
N SER A 340 -19.90 18.53 -28.86
CA SER A 340 -19.25 18.67 -30.15
C SER A 340 -19.11 17.31 -30.84
N SER A 341 -19.23 17.24 -32.17
CA SER A 341 -18.86 16.02 -32.90
C SER A 341 -17.34 15.83 -32.99
N SER A 342 -16.54 16.85 -32.62
CA SER A 342 -15.08 16.85 -32.70
C SER A 342 -14.44 16.29 -31.43
N PHE A 343 -14.75 16.87 -30.26
CA PHE A 343 -14.52 16.32 -28.93
C PHE A 343 -15.21 17.22 -27.88
N THR A 344 -15.67 16.62 -26.79
CA THR A 344 -16.13 17.29 -25.56
C THR A 344 -15.62 16.43 -24.42
N HIS A 345 -14.51 16.76 -23.78
CA HIS A 345 -14.01 15.98 -22.64
C HIS A 345 -14.59 16.57 -21.35
N ILE A 346 -15.14 15.70 -20.49
CA ILE A 346 -15.67 16.06 -19.16
C ILE A 346 -14.77 15.56 -18.01
N PHE A 347 -14.00 14.51 -18.26
CA PHE A 347 -12.93 14.00 -17.42
C PHE A 347 -11.76 13.53 -18.29
N GLN A 348 -10.53 13.64 -17.81
CA GLN A 348 -9.35 13.08 -18.46
C GLN A 348 -8.22 12.75 -17.46
N ILE A 349 -7.53 11.61 -17.67
CA ILE A 349 -6.20 11.35 -17.08
C ILE A 349 -5.15 11.78 -18.09
N LYS A 350 -4.16 12.56 -17.67
CA LYS A 350 -3.15 13.12 -18.56
C LYS A 350 -1.76 13.20 -17.91
N ALA A 351 -0.75 12.73 -18.62
CA ALA A 351 0.65 12.85 -18.23
C ALA A 351 1.13 14.32 -18.08
N ALA A 352 2.26 14.49 -17.40
CA ALA A 352 3.11 15.67 -17.45
C ALA A 352 4.56 15.25 -17.73
N GLY A 353 5.13 15.70 -18.85
CA GLY A 353 6.36 15.12 -19.41
C GLY A 353 6.06 13.98 -20.39
N GLY A 354 7.10 13.42 -21.00
CA GLY A 354 6.98 12.42 -22.07
C GLY A 354 6.25 12.97 -23.31
N ASP A 355 5.48 12.12 -23.99
CA ASP A 355 4.48 12.57 -24.95
C ASP A 355 3.19 12.99 -24.22
N ASP A 356 3.18 14.22 -23.71
CA ASP A 356 2.01 14.83 -23.09
C ASP A 356 1.02 15.44 -24.11
N SER A 357 1.10 15.11 -25.40
CA SER A 357 0.24 15.71 -26.43
C SER A 357 -1.23 15.31 -26.26
N MET A 358 -1.51 14.00 -26.17
CA MET A 358 -2.85 13.46 -25.92
C MET A 358 -3.06 13.10 -24.44
N PRO A 359 -4.30 13.06 -23.93
CA PRO A 359 -4.61 12.39 -22.67
C PRO A 359 -4.39 10.87 -22.81
N ILE A 360 -4.31 10.16 -21.68
CA ILE A 360 -4.24 8.69 -21.64
C ILE A 360 -5.66 8.11 -21.58
N LEU A 361 -6.55 8.76 -20.83
CA LEU A 361 -7.97 8.41 -20.72
C LEU A 361 -8.82 9.66 -20.85
N THR A 362 -10.01 9.55 -21.44
CA THR A 362 -11.05 10.60 -21.42
C THR A 362 -12.46 10.02 -21.33
N LEU A 363 -13.35 10.69 -20.58
CA LEU A 363 -14.79 10.57 -20.74
C LEU A 363 -15.28 11.68 -21.68
N THR A 364 -15.94 11.29 -22.76
CA THR A 364 -16.17 12.16 -23.92
C THR A 364 -17.60 12.09 -24.45
N PRO A 365 -18.50 13.01 -24.06
CA PRO A 365 -19.69 13.30 -24.82
C PRO A 365 -19.38 13.68 -26.28
N ARG A 366 -19.95 12.96 -27.25
CA ARG A 366 -19.82 13.23 -28.69
C ARG A 366 -21.19 13.26 -29.37
N ALA A 367 -21.42 14.31 -30.16
CA ALA A 367 -22.59 14.36 -31.02
C ALA A 367 -22.39 13.55 -32.31
N GLY A 368 -23.42 12.81 -32.74
CA GLY A 368 -23.29 11.81 -33.82
C GLY A 368 -24.56 11.61 -34.65
N SER A 369 -24.74 10.41 -35.21
CA SER A 369 -26.06 9.94 -35.71
C SER A 369 -27.01 9.54 -34.58
N GLN A 370 -26.40 9.20 -33.45
CA GLN A 370 -26.92 9.03 -32.10
C GLN A 370 -25.83 9.69 -31.24
N ASP A 371 -26.20 10.44 -30.20
CA ASP A 371 -25.21 11.06 -29.31
C ASP A 371 -24.73 10.02 -28.31
N GLN A 372 -23.42 10.00 -28.00
CA GLN A 372 -22.83 8.98 -27.13
C GLN A 372 -21.94 9.62 -26.05
N LEU A 373 -21.90 9.00 -24.88
CA LEU A 373 -20.77 9.13 -23.96
C LEU A 373 -19.75 8.05 -24.32
N GLN A 374 -18.56 8.46 -24.77
CA GLN A 374 -17.48 7.53 -25.09
C GLN A 374 -16.42 7.52 -23.99
N VAL A 375 -15.93 6.35 -23.64
CA VAL A 375 -14.66 6.16 -22.95
C VAL A 375 -13.58 5.96 -24.00
N LEU A 376 -12.61 6.87 -24.05
CA LEU A 376 -11.49 6.79 -25.00
C LEU A 376 -10.16 6.66 -24.25
N HIS A 377 -9.44 5.56 -24.49
CA HIS A 377 -8.07 5.34 -24.06
C HIS A 377 -7.09 5.71 -25.19
N ALA A 378 -5.82 5.98 -24.88
CA ALA A 378 -4.77 6.21 -25.86
C ALA A 378 -3.40 5.75 -25.34
N GLY A 379 -3.01 4.51 -25.64
CA GLY A 379 -1.73 3.93 -25.24
C GLY A 379 -0.52 4.58 -25.93
N SER A 380 0.66 4.45 -25.34
CA SER A 380 1.95 4.98 -25.83
C SER A 380 2.41 4.34 -27.14
N THR A 381 1.88 3.16 -27.47
CA THR A 381 2.10 2.48 -28.76
C THR A 381 1.01 2.74 -29.81
N GLU A 382 -0.06 3.48 -29.48
CA GLU A 382 -1.19 3.73 -30.37
C GLU A 382 -0.99 4.96 -31.29
N LEU A 383 -1.67 4.96 -32.45
CA LEU A 383 -1.62 6.06 -33.42
C LEU A 383 -2.78 7.06 -33.26
N GLY A 384 -3.39 7.11 -32.07
CA GLY A 384 -4.60 7.86 -31.76
C GLY A 384 -5.22 7.36 -30.46
N ALA A 385 -6.52 7.60 -30.28
CA ALA A 385 -7.30 7.08 -29.16
C ALA A 385 -8.27 5.98 -29.63
N THR A 386 -8.40 4.93 -28.82
CA THR A 386 -9.30 3.78 -29.02
C THR A 386 -10.54 3.93 -28.14
N GLU A 387 -11.73 3.65 -28.68
CA GLU A 387 -12.97 3.56 -27.90
C GLU A 387 -13.01 2.21 -27.19
N VAL A 388 -13.07 2.23 -25.85
CA VAL A 388 -13.07 1.01 -25.01
C VAL A 388 -14.46 0.68 -24.45
N ALA A 389 -15.25 1.71 -24.13
CA ALA A 389 -16.65 1.60 -23.73
C ALA A 389 -17.47 2.79 -24.26
N THR A 390 -18.79 2.61 -24.40
CA THR A 390 -19.68 3.64 -24.94
C THR A 390 -21.14 3.41 -24.53
N ALA A 391 -21.89 4.49 -24.28
CA ALA A 391 -23.31 4.46 -23.89
C ALA A 391 -24.10 5.62 -24.55
N ASP A 392 -25.43 5.59 -24.55
CA ASP A 392 -26.25 6.63 -25.18
C ASP A 392 -26.24 7.91 -24.33
N LEU A 393 -25.90 9.07 -24.91
CA LEU A 393 -25.78 10.32 -24.15
C LEU A 393 -27.12 10.78 -23.55
N SER A 394 -28.26 10.29 -24.05
CA SER A 394 -29.57 10.56 -23.44
C SER A 394 -29.78 9.89 -22.08
N GLU A 395 -28.98 8.87 -21.72
CA GLU A 395 -28.99 8.22 -20.40
C GLU A 395 -28.22 9.03 -19.34
N PHE A 396 -27.49 10.07 -19.74
CA PHE A 396 -26.68 10.96 -18.87
C PHE A 396 -27.24 12.39 -18.78
N ARG A 397 -28.33 12.69 -19.47
CA ARG A 397 -28.95 14.04 -19.53
C ARG A 397 -29.99 14.22 -18.44
N GLY A 398 -29.95 15.35 -17.75
CA GLY A 398 -30.97 15.76 -16.77
C GLY A 398 -30.91 15.08 -15.40
N GLN A 399 -30.07 14.06 -15.21
CA GLN A 399 -29.96 13.28 -13.97
C GLN A 399 -28.53 13.21 -13.44
N TRP A 400 -28.40 12.92 -12.14
CA TRP A 400 -27.11 12.79 -11.47
C TRP A 400 -26.53 11.39 -11.67
N ILE A 401 -25.27 11.37 -12.09
CA ILE A 401 -24.47 10.18 -12.37
C ILE A 401 -23.29 10.19 -11.40
N GLU A 402 -23.09 9.11 -10.68
CA GLU A 402 -21.83 8.85 -10.00
C GLU A 402 -20.84 8.26 -10.99
N ALA A 403 -19.62 8.78 -11.00
CA ALA A 403 -18.53 8.29 -11.81
C ALA A 403 -17.39 7.80 -10.91
N PHE A 404 -17.02 6.53 -11.08
CA PHE A 404 -15.86 5.91 -10.48
C PHE A 404 -14.83 5.58 -11.58
N VAL A 405 -13.56 5.88 -11.32
CA VAL A 405 -12.41 5.51 -12.16
C VAL A 405 -11.26 5.11 -11.25
N ARG A 406 -10.61 3.97 -11.50
CA ARG A 406 -9.39 3.58 -10.77
C ARG A 406 -8.33 3.10 -11.75
N THR A 407 -7.07 3.43 -11.47
CA THR A 407 -5.94 3.32 -12.40
C THR A 407 -4.69 2.78 -11.72
N LYS A 408 -3.93 1.91 -12.39
CA LYS A 408 -2.54 1.57 -12.04
C LYS A 408 -1.59 2.11 -13.11
N ASN A 409 -0.69 3.02 -12.72
CA ASN A 409 -0.05 3.96 -13.63
C ASN A 409 1.29 3.44 -14.20
N THR A 410 1.24 2.43 -15.06
CA THR A 410 2.43 1.85 -15.72
C THR A 410 2.11 1.35 -17.15
N ASP A 411 3.13 0.99 -17.94
CA ASP A 411 2.99 0.52 -19.34
C ASP A 411 2.17 -0.79 -19.46
N ASN A 412 2.17 -1.61 -18.41
CA ASN A 412 1.29 -2.77 -18.25
C ASN A 412 0.38 -2.53 -17.04
N GLY A 413 -0.37 -1.43 -17.10
CA GLY A 413 -1.25 -0.95 -16.05
C GLY A 413 -2.64 -1.58 -16.10
N SER A 414 -3.51 -1.06 -15.24
CA SER A 414 -4.92 -1.43 -15.18
C SER A 414 -5.80 -0.18 -15.12
N LEU A 415 -7.04 -0.33 -15.56
CA LEU A 415 -8.06 0.72 -15.60
C LEU A 415 -9.43 0.09 -15.36
N GLU A 416 -10.14 0.59 -14.35
CA GLU A 416 -11.56 0.29 -14.06
C GLU A 416 -12.38 1.58 -14.18
N ILE A 417 -13.59 1.49 -14.74
CA ILE A 417 -14.53 2.59 -14.88
C ILE A 417 -15.96 2.09 -14.65
N ARG A 418 -16.65 2.67 -13.67
CA ARG A 418 -18.08 2.42 -13.39
C ARG A 418 -18.83 3.76 -13.38
N LEU A 419 -19.90 3.87 -14.15
CA LEU A 419 -20.79 5.04 -14.20
C LEU A 419 -22.23 4.58 -13.92
N SER A 420 -22.85 5.11 -12.87
CA SER A 420 -24.18 4.68 -12.41
C SER A 420 -25.10 5.85 -12.10
N THR A 421 -26.42 5.68 -12.27
CA THR A 421 -27.41 6.69 -11.86
C THR A 421 -27.55 6.73 -10.34
N LEU A 422 -27.56 7.92 -9.74
CA LEU A 422 -27.78 8.10 -8.29
C LEU A 422 -29.25 8.00 -7.86
N SER A 423 -30.18 7.86 -8.82
CA SER A 423 -31.63 7.79 -8.58
C SER A 423 -32.16 6.37 -8.30
N ASP A 424 -31.49 5.37 -8.86
CA ASP A 424 -31.98 3.99 -9.00
C ASP A 424 -30.84 2.98 -9.21
N ASN A 425 -29.59 3.41 -9.00
CA ASN A 425 -28.37 2.60 -8.97
C ASN A 425 -28.14 1.79 -10.26
N ASN A 426 -28.64 2.29 -11.40
CA ASN A 426 -28.56 1.62 -12.68
C ASN A 426 -27.23 1.93 -13.37
N THR A 427 -26.36 0.93 -13.49
CA THR A 427 -25.07 1.02 -14.18
C THR A 427 -25.26 1.31 -15.68
N LEU A 428 -24.66 2.40 -16.16
CA LEU A 428 -24.67 2.85 -17.56
C LEU A 428 -23.41 2.44 -18.31
N ILE A 429 -22.26 2.42 -17.61
CA ILE A 429 -21.01 1.84 -18.08
C ILE A 429 -20.39 1.07 -16.92
N ASP A 430 -20.00 -0.18 -17.16
CA ASP A 430 -19.04 -0.93 -16.33
C ASP A 430 -17.98 -1.47 -17.29
N TRP A 431 -16.72 -1.18 -17.05
CA TRP A 431 -15.63 -1.57 -17.94
C TRP A 431 -14.28 -1.61 -17.22
N SER A 432 -13.49 -2.65 -17.52
CA SER A 432 -12.17 -2.88 -16.91
C SER A 432 -11.18 -3.53 -17.88
N ASP A 433 -9.89 -3.19 -17.77
CA ASP A 433 -8.78 -3.94 -18.36
C ASP A 433 -7.57 -3.95 -17.41
N ASN A 434 -6.91 -5.11 -17.28
CA ASN A 434 -5.76 -5.37 -16.41
C ASN A 434 -4.41 -5.38 -17.14
N ASN A 435 -4.39 -5.17 -18.46
CA ASN A 435 -3.18 -5.12 -19.27
C ASN A 435 -3.26 -3.97 -20.27
N ILE A 436 -3.37 -2.74 -19.75
CA ILE A 436 -3.59 -1.53 -20.53
C ILE A 436 -2.55 -0.45 -20.21
N ASP A 437 -2.08 0.22 -21.27
CA ASP A 437 -0.95 1.17 -21.27
C ASP A 437 -1.37 2.49 -20.61
N MET A 438 -1.06 2.65 -19.32
CA MET A 438 -1.52 3.77 -18.48
C MET A 438 -0.43 4.78 -18.14
N TRP A 439 0.73 4.72 -18.81
CA TRP A 439 1.87 5.60 -18.57
C TRP A 439 2.39 6.22 -19.88
N ARG A 440 3.49 6.98 -19.80
CA ARG A 440 4.15 7.64 -20.94
C ARG A 440 5.65 7.64 -20.70
N GLU A 441 6.44 7.14 -21.66
CA GLU A 441 7.90 7.18 -21.59
C GLU A 441 8.41 8.62 -21.33
N GLY A 442 9.06 8.84 -20.19
CA GLY A 442 9.60 10.14 -19.78
C GLY A 442 8.59 11.11 -19.16
N ALA A 443 7.40 10.65 -18.76
CA ALA A 443 6.54 11.40 -17.86
C ALA A 443 7.13 11.51 -16.45
N SER A 444 6.62 12.47 -15.69
CA SER A 444 6.96 12.72 -14.28
C SER A 444 5.79 12.48 -13.33
N LEU A 445 4.55 12.52 -13.85
CA LEU A 445 3.30 12.17 -13.17
C LEU A 445 2.18 12.01 -14.20
N ASN A 446 1.13 11.32 -13.79
CA ASN A 446 -0.23 11.43 -14.30
C ASN A 446 -1.07 12.30 -13.37
N ARG A 447 -2.10 12.95 -13.91
CA ARG A 447 -3.04 13.80 -13.17
C ARG A 447 -4.45 13.67 -13.73
N PRO A 448 -5.49 13.61 -12.89
CA PRO A 448 -6.86 13.84 -13.33
C PRO A 448 -7.12 15.31 -13.68
N LYS A 449 -8.12 15.52 -14.53
CA LYS A 449 -8.76 16.81 -14.79
C LYS A 449 -10.25 16.62 -15.03
N TRP A 450 -11.07 17.55 -14.56
CA TRP A 450 -12.53 17.56 -14.73
C TRP A 450 -13.01 18.91 -15.27
N GLY A 451 -14.13 18.94 -16.00
CA GLY A 451 -14.77 20.18 -16.42
C GLY A 451 -15.46 20.11 -17.78
N LEU A 452 -15.19 21.10 -18.64
CA LEU A 452 -15.58 21.13 -20.05
C LEU A 452 -14.40 21.58 -20.92
N TYR A 453 -13.84 20.66 -21.69
CA TYR A 453 -12.83 20.94 -22.71
C TYR A 453 -13.33 20.47 -24.08
N ARG A 454 -13.76 21.41 -24.95
CA ARG A 454 -14.51 21.10 -26.18
C ARG A 454 -13.98 21.76 -27.46
N GLY A 455 -14.07 21.06 -28.58
CA GLY A 455 -13.67 21.55 -29.91
C GLY A 455 -14.76 22.34 -30.65
N LEU A 456 -14.40 23.49 -31.22
CA LEU A 456 -15.30 24.45 -31.89
C LEU A 456 -15.50 24.21 -33.40
N ASN A 457 -14.97 23.11 -33.97
CA ASN A 457 -15.10 22.74 -35.39
C ASN A 457 -16.55 22.65 -35.91
N ASN A 458 -17.53 22.66 -35.00
CA ASN A 458 -18.96 22.52 -35.26
C ASN A 458 -19.79 23.66 -34.62
N SER A 459 -19.20 24.80 -34.25
CA SER A 459 -19.81 25.82 -33.37
C SER A 459 -21.27 26.23 -33.66
N ASP A 460 -21.74 26.20 -34.91
CA ASP A 460 -23.15 26.41 -35.28
C ASP A 460 -24.15 25.43 -34.58
N MET A 461 -23.70 24.25 -34.14
CA MET A 461 -24.51 23.25 -33.40
C MET A 461 -24.30 23.27 -31.88
N LEU A 462 -23.49 24.19 -31.36
CA LEU A 462 -23.21 24.33 -29.93
C LEU A 462 -24.00 25.51 -29.34
N ARG A 463 -24.19 25.48 -28.02
CA ARG A 463 -24.69 26.60 -27.20
C ARG A 463 -23.72 26.93 -26.06
N ASP A 464 -24.04 27.95 -25.29
CA ASP A 464 -23.50 28.12 -23.95
C ASP A 464 -23.92 26.90 -23.11
N GLU A 465 -22.97 26.28 -22.42
CA GLU A 465 -23.21 25.06 -21.64
C GLU A 465 -22.99 25.27 -20.15
N THR A 466 -23.59 24.39 -19.36
CA THR A 466 -23.25 24.19 -17.95
C THR A 466 -23.31 22.70 -17.65
N ILE A 467 -22.26 22.19 -17.02
CA ILE A 467 -22.22 20.87 -16.40
C ILE A 467 -22.16 21.09 -14.89
N PHE A 468 -22.83 20.22 -14.13
CA PHE A 468 -22.77 20.24 -12.68
C PHE A 468 -21.87 19.11 -12.19
N PHE A 469 -21.11 19.37 -11.15
CA PHE A 469 -20.27 18.39 -10.46
C PHE A 469 -20.40 18.54 -8.94
N ASN A 470 -20.17 17.46 -8.19
CA ASN A 470 -19.89 17.54 -6.76
C ASN A 470 -18.93 16.42 -6.34
N ASP A 471 -18.39 16.55 -5.13
CA ASP A 471 -17.64 15.51 -4.40
C ASP A 471 -16.50 14.89 -5.20
N PHE A 472 -15.60 15.73 -5.72
CA PHE A 472 -14.43 15.25 -6.45
C PHE A 472 -13.45 14.57 -5.48
N CYS A 473 -13.57 13.26 -5.35
CA CYS A 473 -12.68 12.44 -4.56
C CYS A 473 -11.46 11.96 -5.36
N ILE A 474 -10.28 12.04 -4.74
CA ILE A 474 -9.02 11.42 -5.18
C ILE A 474 -8.50 10.60 -4.01
N ALA A 475 -8.08 9.35 -4.25
CA ALA A 475 -7.42 8.51 -3.25
C ALA A 475 -6.26 7.69 -3.85
N GLU A 476 -5.25 7.35 -3.05
CA GLU A 476 -4.04 6.63 -3.49
C GLU A 476 -3.95 5.21 -2.93
N SER A 477 -3.30 4.30 -3.68
CA SER A 477 -2.97 2.94 -3.23
C SER A 477 -4.23 2.10 -2.94
N THR A 478 -4.31 1.45 -1.78
CA THR A 478 -5.48 0.68 -1.32
C THR A 478 -6.69 1.54 -0.99
N ASN A 479 -6.51 2.84 -0.74
CA ASN A 479 -7.59 3.75 -0.35
C ASN A 479 -8.69 3.84 -1.43
N ILE A 480 -9.92 3.96 -0.96
CA ILE A 480 -11.11 4.13 -1.79
C ILE A 480 -11.72 5.52 -1.62
N CYS A 481 -12.41 5.95 -2.66
CA CYS A 481 -13.48 6.93 -2.54
C CYS A 481 -14.79 6.15 -2.32
N ALA A 482 -15.47 6.38 -1.19
CA ALA A 482 -16.70 5.68 -0.82
C ALA A 482 -17.85 5.93 -1.82
N SER A 483 -18.80 4.99 -1.88
CA SER A 483 -19.97 5.04 -2.75
C SER A 483 -21.15 5.76 -2.11
N ASP A 484 -21.78 6.71 -2.81
CA ASP A 484 -23.11 7.22 -2.44
C ASP A 484 -24.23 6.37 -3.09
N VAL A 485 -23.87 5.54 -4.08
CA VAL A 485 -24.72 4.49 -4.64
C VAL A 485 -24.78 3.31 -3.67
N SER A 486 -25.91 3.15 -2.96
CA SER A 486 -26.11 2.12 -1.94
C SER A 486 -26.36 0.71 -2.49
N ASP A 487 -25.72 -0.33 -1.94
CA ASP A 487 -26.00 -1.74 -2.25
C ASP A 487 -27.44 -2.20 -1.91
N ASP A 488 -28.18 -1.40 -1.14
CA ASP A 488 -29.46 -1.73 -0.55
C ASP A 488 -30.63 -1.73 -1.55
N ASN A 489 -30.70 -2.74 -2.42
CA ASN A 489 -31.95 -3.13 -3.09
C ASN A 489 -32.90 -3.86 -2.11
N HIS A 490 -33.15 -3.24 -0.96
CA HIS A 490 -34.03 -3.73 0.11
C HIS A 490 -35.23 -2.78 0.29
N GLY A 491 -36.05 -2.69 -0.76
CA GLY A 491 -37.20 -1.78 -0.83
C GLY A 491 -38.17 -1.91 0.36
N GLY A 492 -38.22 -0.87 1.20
CA GLY A 492 -39.02 -0.83 2.43
C GLY A 492 -40.55 -0.88 2.19
N GLY A 493 -41.12 -2.08 2.18
CA GLY A 493 -42.56 -2.34 2.00
C GLY A 493 -43.29 -2.66 3.31
N ASN A 494 -43.99 -1.68 3.89
CA ASN A 494 -44.67 -1.85 5.19
C ASN A 494 -46.13 -2.34 5.02
N GLY A 495 -46.43 -3.62 5.26
CA GLY A 495 -47.81 -4.14 5.29
C GLY A 495 -47.98 -5.66 5.46
N ASP A 496 -48.95 -6.07 6.31
CA ASP A 496 -49.30 -7.49 6.56
C ASP A 496 -49.79 -8.24 5.30
N GLY A 497 -49.27 -9.45 5.05
CA GLY A 497 -49.74 -10.38 4.03
C GLY A 497 -49.17 -11.80 4.21
N ASP A 498 -50.00 -12.82 4.01
CA ASP A 498 -49.68 -14.26 4.20
C ASP A 498 -49.62 -15.00 2.84
N ASP A 499 -48.98 -16.17 2.80
CA ASP A 499 -48.82 -17.11 1.67
C ASP A 499 -48.14 -16.62 0.35
N GLY A 500 -47.02 -17.26 -0.05
CA GLY A 500 -46.69 -17.43 -1.49
C GLY A 500 -45.20 -17.46 -1.89
N ASP A 501 -44.73 -18.60 -2.40
CA ASP A 501 -43.37 -18.80 -2.95
C ASP A 501 -43.04 -18.00 -4.23
N SER A 502 -41.74 -17.81 -4.45
CA SER A 502 -41.03 -17.42 -5.69
C SER A 502 -41.29 -16.03 -6.30
N GLU A 503 -40.27 -15.17 -6.24
CA GLU A 503 -39.47 -14.83 -7.44
C GLU A 503 -37.97 -14.99 -7.09
N THR A 504 -37.14 -15.39 -8.05
CA THR A 504 -35.71 -15.69 -7.83
C THR A 504 -34.81 -14.53 -8.28
N PRO A 505 -33.88 -14.04 -7.44
CA PRO A 505 -32.80 -13.18 -7.93
C PRO A 505 -31.87 -13.99 -8.83
N ILE A 506 -31.75 -13.59 -10.10
CA ILE A 506 -30.61 -13.97 -10.95
C ILE A 506 -29.77 -12.70 -11.07
N LYS A 507 -28.65 -12.66 -10.33
CA LYS A 507 -27.61 -11.64 -10.41
C LYS A 507 -26.48 -12.28 -11.22
N ASP A 508 -26.44 -12.01 -12.54
CA ASP A 508 -25.54 -12.69 -13.49
C ASP A 508 -24.07 -12.19 -13.38
N GLY A 509 -23.44 -12.38 -12.21
CA GLY A 509 -22.01 -12.14 -12.00
C GLY A 509 -21.62 -11.79 -10.57
N PHE A 510 -20.66 -12.54 -10.03
CA PHE A 510 -19.88 -12.14 -8.85
C PHE A 510 -18.55 -11.55 -9.35
N GLY A 511 -18.53 -10.25 -9.62
CA GLY A 511 -17.29 -9.49 -9.73
C GLY A 511 -16.80 -9.13 -8.32
N PHE A 512 -15.48 -9.10 -8.11
CA PHE A 512 -14.90 -8.81 -6.79
C PHE A 512 -14.72 -7.30 -6.54
N GLU A 513 -15.08 -6.47 -7.53
CA GLU A 513 -14.90 -5.00 -7.64
C GLU A 513 -15.77 -4.15 -6.69
N ALA A 514 -15.86 -4.52 -5.42
CA ALA A 514 -16.68 -3.84 -4.42
C ALA A 514 -15.88 -3.45 -3.16
N GLU A 515 -15.64 -2.15 -3.03
CA GLU A 515 -15.41 -1.38 -1.80
C GLU A 515 -14.16 -1.69 -0.93
N ALA A 516 -13.60 -2.92 -0.86
CA ALA A 516 -12.43 -3.17 0.02
C ALA A 516 -11.44 -4.26 -0.43
N VAL A 517 -10.23 -3.84 -0.83
CA VAL A 517 -9.06 -4.73 -0.92
C VAL A 517 -8.68 -5.20 0.48
N GLY A 518 -8.37 -6.49 0.65
CA GLY A 518 -8.00 -7.09 1.94
C GLY A 518 -9.18 -7.58 2.78
N GLN A 519 -10.43 -7.37 2.33
CA GLN A 519 -11.62 -7.91 3.01
C GLN A 519 -12.12 -9.21 2.35
N ALA A 520 -12.91 -9.99 3.08
CA ALA A 520 -13.49 -11.22 2.59
C ALA A 520 -14.54 -10.97 1.49
N PRO A 521 -14.59 -11.78 0.40
CA PRO A 521 -15.56 -11.58 -0.68
C PRO A 521 -17.03 -11.64 -0.23
N VAL A 522 -17.77 -10.58 -0.59
CA VAL A 522 -19.22 -10.46 -0.32
C VAL A 522 -20.02 -11.51 -1.11
N GLU A 523 -21.20 -11.89 -0.62
CA GLU A 523 -22.08 -12.95 -1.16
C GLU A 523 -21.56 -14.40 -1.06
N PHE A 524 -20.39 -14.64 -0.46
CA PHE A 524 -19.83 -15.98 -0.21
C PHE A 524 -19.74 -16.34 1.30
N ASP A 525 -19.87 -17.63 1.60
CA ASP A 525 -19.52 -18.25 2.89
C ASP A 525 -18.02 -18.63 2.85
N ILE A 526 -17.23 -18.04 3.74
CA ILE A 526 -15.77 -18.09 3.76
C ILE A 526 -15.27 -18.89 4.97
N GLU A 527 -14.38 -19.86 4.74
CA GLU A 527 -13.72 -20.65 5.78
C GLU A 527 -12.22 -20.73 5.46
N GLY A 528 -11.41 -19.90 6.13
CA GLY A 528 -9.97 -19.75 5.91
C GLY A 528 -9.60 -18.37 5.36
N ASP A 529 -8.33 -18.19 5.02
CA ASP A 529 -7.76 -16.92 4.54
C ASP A 529 -8.08 -16.69 3.05
N ILE A 530 -9.15 -15.93 2.80
CA ILE A 530 -9.61 -15.53 1.47
C ILE A 530 -9.97 -14.06 1.49
N ILE A 531 -9.32 -13.28 0.62
CA ILE A 531 -9.53 -11.83 0.50
C ILE A 531 -9.75 -11.42 -0.96
N VAL A 532 -10.48 -10.32 -1.15
CA VAL A 532 -10.45 -9.51 -2.37
C VAL A 532 -9.06 -8.92 -2.50
N SER A 533 -8.31 -9.28 -3.55
CA SER A 533 -6.94 -8.83 -3.79
C SER A 533 -6.75 -8.30 -5.21
N ALA A 534 -6.01 -7.19 -5.33
CA ALA A 534 -5.56 -6.61 -6.59
C ALA A 534 -4.19 -7.16 -7.07
N GLU A 535 -3.68 -8.24 -6.45
CA GLU A 535 -2.41 -8.87 -6.87
C GLU A 535 -2.54 -9.58 -8.23
N GLN A 536 -3.70 -10.18 -8.52
CA GLN A 536 -4.08 -10.78 -9.79
C GLN A 536 -5.58 -10.60 -10.01
N ALA A 537 -6.00 -10.41 -11.26
CA ALA A 537 -7.41 -10.40 -11.66
C ALA A 537 -7.56 -10.86 -13.13
N ARG A 538 -8.76 -11.30 -13.50
CA ARG A 538 -9.14 -11.81 -14.83
C ARG A 538 -10.14 -10.90 -15.51
N GLU A 539 -11.16 -10.51 -14.76
CA GLU A 539 -12.14 -9.45 -15.04
C GLU A 539 -11.95 -8.39 -13.93
N GLY A 540 -12.53 -7.19 -14.06
CA GLY A 540 -12.33 -6.13 -13.05
C GLY A 540 -10.85 -5.75 -12.87
N MET A 541 -10.41 -5.50 -11.63
CA MET A 541 -9.01 -5.40 -11.19
C MET A 541 -8.72 -6.18 -9.89
N GLN A 542 -9.70 -6.90 -9.36
CA GLN A 542 -9.63 -7.64 -8.12
C GLN A 542 -10.09 -9.09 -8.32
N SER A 543 -9.60 -10.01 -7.49
CA SER A 543 -10.13 -11.38 -7.45
C SER A 543 -10.07 -11.97 -6.05
N ALA A 544 -10.77 -13.08 -5.80
CA ALA A 544 -10.61 -13.83 -4.57
C ALA A 544 -9.24 -14.53 -4.55
N LYS A 545 -8.31 -13.99 -3.78
CA LYS A 545 -7.03 -14.62 -3.43
C LYS A 545 -7.27 -15.60 -2.27
N PHE A 546 -6.83 -16.84 -2.45
CA PHE A 546 -6.89 -17.90 -1.41
C PHE A 546 -5.46 -18.16 -0.93
N SER A 547 -5.17 -17.81 0.31
CA SER A 547 -3.84 -18.01 0.91
C SER A 547 -3.84 -19.23 1.83
N HIS A 548 -2.80 -20.08 1.74
CA HIS A 548 -2.79 -21.39 2.41
C HIS A 548 -1.46 -21.69 3.14
N ALA A 549 -1.07 -20.72 3.97
CA ALA A 549 0.14 -20.76 4.79
C ALA A 549 0.00 -21.57 6.11
N SER A 550 -1.01 -22.45 6.25
CA SER A 550 -1.28 -23.18 7.51
C SER A 550 -1.99 -24.53 7.33
N GLU A 551 -1.89 -25.43 8.32
CA GLU A 551 -2.66 -26.67 8.37
C GLU A 551 -4.18 -26.39 8.39
N GLY A 552 -4.84 -26.58 7.25
CA GLY A 552 -6.26 -26.28 7.12
C GLY A 552 -6.83 -26.64 5.75
N GLN A 553 -8.01 -26.11 5.46
CA GLN A 553 -8.63 -26.18 4.13
C GLN A 553 -9.40 -24.89 3.90
N VAL A 554 -9.00 -24.14 2.89
CA VAL A 554 -9.47 -22.79 2.63
C VAL A 554 -10.62 -22.85 1.61
N ARG A 555 -11.78 -22.28 1.91
CA ARG A 555 -13.03 -22.53 1.16
C ARG A 555 -13.86 -21.27 0.97
N MET A 556 -14.35 -21.07 -0.25
CA MET A 556 -15.32 -20.05 -0.63
C MET A 556 -16.56 -20.75 -1.19
N ARG A 557 -17.74 -20.50 -0.61
CA ARG A 557 -18.97 -21.23 -0.93
C ARG A 557 -20.11 -20.31 -1.28
N HIS A 558 -20.97 -20.75 -2.19
CA HIS A 558 -22.21 -20.05 -2.52
C HIS A 558 -23.38 -21.05 -2.72
N ASN A 559 -24.60 -20.59 -2.51
CA ASN A 559 -25.85 -21.36 -2.62
C ASN A 559 -26.82 -20.68 -3.60
N PHE A 560 -26.94 -21.24 -4.79
CA PHE A 560 -27.69 -20.67 -5.91
C PHE A 560 -29.09 -21.26 -6.11
N GLY A 561 -29.55 -22.08 -5.15
CA GLY A 561 -30.83 -22.80 -5.22
C GLY A 561 -30.82 -23.98 -6.20
N ALA A 562 -31.78 -24.89 -6.08
CA ALA A 562 -31.76 -26.17 -6.78
C ALA A 562 -32.09 -26.04 -8.28
N GLN A 563 -31.06 -25.92 -9.13
CA GLN A 563 -31.18 -25.73 -10.58
C GLN A 563 -31.03 -27.06 -11.34
N PRO A 564 -32.11 -27.62 -11.93
CA PRO A 564 -32.04 -28.88 -12.68
C PRO A 564 -31.26 -28.73 -13.99
N THR A 565 -31.25 -27.54 -14.60
CA THR A 565 -30.45 -27.18 -15.78
C THR A 565 -29.70 -25.89 -15.44
N GLY A 566 -28.48 -25.73 -15.94
CA GLY A 566 -27.67 -24.56 -15.62
C GLY A 566 -26.24 -24.62 -16.16
N SER A 567 -25.48 -23.55 -15.91
CA SER A 567 -24.02 -23.60 -15.88
C SER A 567 -23.42 -22.74 -14.78
N LEU A 568 -22.23 -23.16 -14.34
CA LEU A 568 -21.30 -22.41 -13.52
C LEU A 568 -20.12 -22.04 -14.43
N LYS A 569 -19.77 -20.76 -14.52
CA LYS A 569 -18.48 -20.32 -15.06
C LYS A 569 -17.64 -19.66 -13.99
N THR A 570 -16.33 -19.64 -14.20
CA THR A 570 -15.31 -19.10 -13.31
C THR A 570 -13.96 -19.20 -14.00
N SER A 571 -13.03 -18.32 -13.66
CA SER A 571 -11.63 -18.41 -14.06
C SER A 571 -10.76 -18.67 -12.83
N ILE A 572 -9.69 -19.44 -12.99
CA ILE A 572 -8.74 -19.75 -11.91
C ILE A 572 -7.30 -19.56 -12.40
N LEU A 573 -6.46 -18.93 -11.57
CA LEU A 573 -5.01 -18.85 -11.78
C LEU A 573 -4.30 -19.58 -10.65
N ILE A 574 -3.35 -20.43 -11.02
CA ILE A 574 -2.62 -21.33 -10.11
C ILE A 574 -1.12 -21.17 -10.37
N PRO A 575 -0.35 -20.58 -9.44
CA PRO A 575 1.10 -20.49 -9.57
C PRO A 575 1.85 -21.84 -9.56
N GLU A 576 3.09 -21.85 -10.06
CA GLU A 576 3.84 -23.10 -10.30
C GLU A 576 4.22 -23.86 -9.02
N ASN A 577 4.46 -23.17 -7.90
CA ASN A 577 4.86 -23.79 -6.62
C ASN A 577 3.68 -24.05 -5.66
N VAL A 578 2.43 -24.01 -6.16
CA VAL A 578 1.21 -24.13 -5.34
C VAL A 578 1.16 -25.40 -4.47
N GLY A 579 1.80 -26.50 -4.87
CA GLY A 579 2.09 -27.65 -3.99
C GLY A 579 0.89 -28.46 -3.46
N VAL A 580 -0.33 -27.93 -3.51
CA VAL A 580 -1.56 -28.51 -2.95
C VAL A 580 -2.68 -28.64 -3.98
N ASP A 581 -3.65 -29.52 -3.67
CA ASP A 581 -4.84 -29.68 -4.51
C ASP A 581 -5.78 -28.47 -4.41
N SER A 582 -6.14 -27.90 -5.55
CA SER A 582 -7.27 -26.94 -5.67
C SER A 582 -8.48 -27.66 -6.26
N LEU A 583 -9.70 -27.29 -5.86
CA LEU A 583 -10.93 -27.95 -6.28
C LEU A 583 -12.05 -26.95 -6.59
N ILE A 584 -12.89 -27.33 -7.56
CA ILE A 584 -14.20 -26.72 -7.79
C ILE A 584 -15.21 -27.86 -7.69
N THR A 585 -16.07 -27.81 -6.67
CA THR A 585 -17.07 -28.86 -6.41
C THR A 585 -18.48 -28.26 -6.39
N VAL A 586 -19.38 -28.86 -7.18
CA VAL A 586 -20.82 -28.55 -7.19
C VAL A 586 -21.57 -29.61 -6.39
N TYR A 587 -22.44 -29.17 -5.48
CA TYR A 587 -23.18 -30.00 -4.54
C TYR A 587 -24.70 -29.84 -4.69
N ALA A 588 -25.43 -30.81 -4.13
CA ALA A 588 -26.88 -30.74 -3.85
C ALA A 588 -27.11 -30.72 -2.32
N GLU A 589 -28.10 -30.00 -1.80
CA GLU A 589 -28.51 -29.92 -0.38
C GLU A 589 -27.45 -29.44 0.66
N THR A 590 -26.25 -30.04 0.72
CA THR A 590 -25.22 -29.80 1.74
C THR A 590 -23.81 -30.12 1.24
N TYR A 591 -22.80 -29.43 1.81
CA TYR A 591 -21.38 -29.61 1.48
C TYR A 591 -20.78 -30.89 2.10
N ASN A 592 -21.21 -32.07 1.61
CA ASN A 592 -20.72 -33.36 2.08
C ASN A 592 -20.41 -34.33 0.92
N SER A 593 -19.57 -35.35 1.17
CA SER A 593 -19.04 -36.24 0.12
C SER A 593 -20.08 -37.13 -0.58
N ALA A 594 -21.23 -37.41 0.04
CA ALA A 594 -22.35 -38.12 -0.60
C ALA A 594 -23.21 -37.22 -1.50
N ASN A 595 -23.03 -35.90 -1.40
CA ASN A 595 -23.83 -34.88 -2.06
C ASN A 595 -23.07 -34.16 -3.19
N ARG A 596 -21.88 -34.64 -3.56
CA ARG A 596 -21.06 -34.10 -4.67
C ARG A 596 -21.66 -34.49 -6.02
N ALA A 597 -22.19 -33.51 -6.75
CA ALA A 597 -22.74 -33.69 -8.08
C ALA A 597 -21.66 -33.62 -9.17
N ILE A 598 -20.77 -32.62 -9.10
CA ILE A 598 -19.62 -32.43 -10.01
C ILE A 598 -18.39 -32.07 -9.16
N ASP A 599 -17.21 -32.58 -9.52
CA ASP A 599 -15.99 -32.46 -8.70
C ASP A 599 -14.74 -32.43 -9.60
N LEU A 600 -14.19 -31.22 -9.81
CA LEU A 600 -12.93 -30.97 -10.52
C LEU A 600 -11.78 -30.79 -9.52
N LEU A 601 -10.60 -31.27 -9.89
CA LEU A 601 -9.38 -31.20 -9.08
C LEU A 601 -8.19 -30.74 -9.93
N PHE A 602 -7.59 -29.62 -9.56
CA PHE A 602 -6.33 -29.12 -10.10
C PHE A 602 -5.20 -29.66 -9.23
N LYS A 603 -4.23 -30.31 -9.86
CA LYS A 603 -3.18 -31.07 -9.18
C LYS A 603 -1.84 -30.36 -9.35
N PRO A 604 -0.98 -30.32 -8.31
CA PRO A 604 0.38 -29.78 -8.37
C PRO A 604 1.32 -30.40 -9.42
N ASP A 605 0.90 -31.49 -10.06
CA ASP A 605 1.60 -32.09 -11.21
C ASP A 605 1.17 -31.46 -12.57
N GLY A 606 0.42 -30.35 -12.54
CA GLY A 606 -0.11 -29.65 -13.72
C GLY A 606 -1.34 -30.33 -14.35
N THR A 607 -1.89 -31.39 -13.74
CA THR A 607 -3.03 -32.13 -14.29
C THR A 607 -4.36 -31.61 -13.76
N LEU A 608 -5.31 -31.35 -14.66
CA LEU A 608 -6.73 -31.25 -14.30
C LEU A 608 -7.36 -32.64 -14.33
N ARG A 609 -7.95 -33.05 -13.20
CA ARG A 609 -8.67 -34.31 -13.00
C ARG A 609 -10.15 -34.05 -12.69
N ARG A 610 -11.03 -35.01 -12.99
CA ARG A 610 -12.40 -35.09 -12.43
C ARG A 610 -12.57 -36.29 -11.52
N ARG A 611 -13.55 -36.26 -10.61
CA ARG A 611 -13.93 -37.43 -9.79
C ARG A 611 -15.13 -38.18 -10.38
N GLU A 612 -14.98 -39.48 -10.53
CA GLU A 612 -16.00 -40.41 -10.99
C GLU A 612 -16.17 -41.52 -9.94
N GLY A 613 -17.19 -41.39 -9.08
CA GLY A 613 -17.34 -42.21 -7.89
C GLY A 613 -16.11 -42.15 -6.97
N GLY A 614 -15.48 -43.30 -6.73
CA GLY A 614 -14.28 -43.42 -5.89
C GLY A 614 -12.95 -43.19 -6.60
N SER A 615 -12.94 -42.76 -7.86
CA SER A 615 -11.73 -42.63 -8.70
C SER A 615 -11.53 -41.20 -9.20
N GLN A 616 -10.27 -40.80 -9.39
CA GLN A 616 -9.90 -39.59 -10.13
C GLN A 616 -9.46 -39.98 -11.55
N ILE A 617 -9.84 -39.18 -12.55
CA ILE A 617 -9.55 -39.41 -13.97
C ILE A 617 -8.92 -38.15 -14.57
N ASP A 618 -7.75 -38.28 -15.20
CA ASP A 618 -7.08 -37.20 -15.93
C ASP A 618 -7.92 -36.70 -17.10
N LEU A 619 -7.98 -35.38 -17.29
CA LEU A 619 -8.66 -34.73 -18.41
C LEU A 619 -7.65 -34.12 -19.38
N GLN A 620 -6.84 -33.18 -18.90
CA GLN A 620 -5.77 -32.50 -19.64
C GLN A 620 -4.76 -31.88 -18.66
N ALA A 621 -3.63 -31.41 -19.18
CA ALA A 621 -2.78 -30.48 -18.43
C ALA A 621 -3.37 -29.06 -18.45
N TYR A 622 -3.02 -28.25 -17.45
CA TYR A 622 -3.18 -26.79 -17.46
C TYR A 622 -1.81 -26.12 -17.33
N ASN A 623 -1.72 -24.84 -17.64
CA ASN A 623 -0.50 -24.04 -17.50
C ASN A 623 -0.49 -23.35 -16.14
N PHE A 624 0.67 -23.29 -15.48
CA PHE A 624 0.85 -22.52 -14.26
C PHE A 624 1.06 -21.03 -14.57
N ASN A 625 0.71 -20.16 -13.63
CA ASN A 625 0.79 -18.69 -13.75
C ASN A 625 -0.02 -18.10 -14.93
N GLU A 626 -0.98 -18.87 -15.48
CA GLU A 626 -1.92 -18.43 -16.50
C GLU A 626 -3.36 -18.62 -15.99
N TRP A 627 -4.25 -17.72 -16.38
CA TRP A 627 -5.68 -17.86 -16.12
C TRP A 627 -6.31 -18.96 -16.98
N LEU A 628 -7.12 -19.80 -16.34
CA LEU A 628 -7.85 -20.90 -16.96
C LEU A 628 -9.36 -20.65 -16.83
N ASP A 629 -10.02 -20.27 -17.92
CA ASP A 629 -11.46 -20.02 -17.96
C ASP A 629 -12.20 -21.36 -18.01
N ILE A 630 -13.13 -21.60 -17.09
CA ILE A 630 -13.85 -22.88 -16.92
C ILE A 630 -15.35 -22.64 -16.99
N GLU A 631 -16.07 -23.50 -17.71
CA GLU A 631 -17.52 -23.57 -17.65
C GLU A 631 -18.00 -25.04 -17.50
N LEU A 632 -18.83 -25.27 -16.49
CA LEU A 632 -19.52 -26.53 -16.19
C LEU A 632 -21.00 -26.38 -16.52
N GLN A 633 -21.48 -27.12 -17.53
CA GLN A 633 -22.88 -27.07 -17.99
C GLN A 633 -23.61 -28.37 -17.64
N TRP A 634 -24.84 -28.31 -17.14
CA TRP A 634 -25.66 -29.49 -16.85
C TRP A 634 -27.10 -29.32 -17.34
N GLN A 635 -27.73 -30.43 -17.74
CA GLN A 635 -29.15 -30.47 -18.11
C GLN A 635 -29.82 -31.70 -17.47
N ASP A 636 -30.81 -31.42 -16.63
CA ASP A 636 -31.48 -32.37 -15.73
C ASP A 636 -30.53 -33.42 -15.15
N LEU A 637 -29.54 -32.98 -14.37
CA LEU A 637 -28.43 -33.82 -13.92
C LEU A 637 -28.90 -35.06 -13.12
N ALA A 638 -30.05 -34.96 -12.45
CA ALA A 638 -30.68 -36.06 -11.74
C ALA A 638 -31.25 -37.15 -12.67
N GLN A 639 -31.59 -36.83 -13.93
CA GLN A 639 -32.03 -37.79 -14.95
C GLN A 639 -30.92 -38.17 -15.94
N SER A 640 -30.14 -37.20 -16.43
CA SER A 640 -29.06 -37.42 -17.41
C SER A 640 -27.85 -38.09 -16.75
N ASN A 641 -27.50 -37.68 -15.53
CA ASN A 641 -26.27 -38.02 -14.83
C ASN A 641 -25.00 -37.61 -15.61
N GLU A 642 -25.11 -36.64 -16.52
CA GLU A 642 -24.02 -36.15 -17.37
C GLU A 642 -23.93 -34.61 -17.35
N TYR A 643 -22.71 -34.09 -17.29
CA TYR A 643 -22.38 -32.68 -17.41
C TYR A 643 -21.35 -32.45 -18.53
N THR A 644 -21.36 -31.28 -19.15
CA THR A 644 -20.35 -30.87 -20.15
C THR A 644 -19.36 -29.91 -19.52
N LEU A 645 -18.08 -30.12 -19.79
CA LEU A 645 -16.99 -29.23 -19.40
C LEU A 645 -16.45 -28.48 -20.62
N VAL A 646 -16.36 -27.17 -20.49
CA VAL A 646 -15.73 -26.23 -21.42
C VAL A 646 -14.55 -25.58 -20.70
N ILE A 647 -13.41 -25.44 -21.38
CA ILE A 647 -12.23 -24.74 -20.88
C ILE A 647 -11.68 -23.83 -21.97
N ASN A 648 -11.35 -22.58 -21.62
CA ASN A 648 -10.89 -21.52 -22.53
C ASN A 648 -11.76 -21.47 -23.81
N ASN A 649 -13.08 -21.39 -23.61
CA ASN A 649 -14.13 -21.41 -24.65
C ASN A 649 -14.14 -22.64 -25.59
N ARG A 650 -13.56 -23.77 -25.17
CA ARG A 650 -13.52 -25.03 -25.92
C ARG A 650 -14.09 -26.20 -25.12
N VAL A 651 -15.06 -26.91 -25.70
CA VAL A 651 -15.60 -28.16 -25.12
C VAL A 651 -14.48 -29.20 -24.97
N VAL A 652 -14.25 -29.64 -23.73
CA VAL A 652 -13.32 -30.71 -23.35
C VAL A 652 -14.02 -32.07 -23.47
N GLY A 653 -15.27 -32.16 -23.01
CA GLY A 653 -16.09 -33.36 -23.15
C GLY A 653 -17.37 -33.32 -22.31
N THR A 654 -18.18 -34.37 -22.46
CA THR A 654 -19.33 -34.67 -21.60
C THR A 654 -18.99 -35.87 -20.72
N PHE A 655 -19.30 -35.78 -19.43
CA PHE A 655 -18.77 -36.63 -18.37
C PHE A 655 -19.86 -37.02 -17.37
N THR A 656 -19.77 -38.22 -16.81
CA THR A 656 -20.69 -38.68 -15.76
C THR A 656 -20.50 -37.86 -14.48
N ALA A 657 -21.62 -37.50 -13.85
CA ALA A 657 -21.69 -36.89 -12.53
C ALA A 657 -20.94 -37.71 -11.47
N THR A 658 -20.34 -37.03 -10.48
CA THR A 658 -19.60 -37.68 -9.40
C THR A 658 -20.53 -38.55 -8.53
N THR A 659 -21.75 -38.08 -8.28
CA THR A 659 -22.85 -38.84 -7.68
C THR A 659 -24.10 -38.74 -8.57
N PRO A 660 -24.51 -39.83 -9.24
CA PRO A 660 -25.74 -39.89 -10.03
C PRO A 660 -27.01 -39.57 -9.23
N GLY A 661 -28.00 -38.95 -9.88
CA GLY A 661 -29.32 -38.67 -9.29
C GLY A 661 -29.44 -37.39 -8.45
N LEU A 662 -28.44 -36.50 -8.46
CA LEU A 662 -28.43 -35.24 -7.72
C LEU A 662 -28.77 -34.02 -8.60
N THR A 663 -29.47 -33.04 -8.02
CA THR A 663 -29.74 -31.72 -8.62
C THR A 663 -28.77 -30.68 -8.05
N PRO A 664 -27.94 -30.01 -8.88
CA PRO A 664 -27.07 -28.93 -8.43
C PRO A 664 -27.79 -27.81 -7.69
N GLU A 665 -27.20 -27.35 -6.59
CA GLU A 665 -27.75 -26.31 -5.72
C GLU A 665 -26.67 -25.33 -5.21
N ARG A 666 -25.43 -25.81 -5.05
CA ARG A 666 -24.37 -25.07 -4.36
C ARG A 666 -23.00 -25.28 -5.00
N VAL A 667 -22.12 -24.30 -4.87
CA VAL A 667 -20.71 -24.37 -5.28
C VAL A 667 -19.78 -24.20 -4.09
N GLU A 668 -18.64 -24.89 -4.12
CA GLU A 668 -17.50 -24.73 -3.23
C GLU A 668 -16.24 -24.63 -4.09
N PHE A 669 -15.57 -23.48 -4.03
CA PHE A 669 -14.18 -23.33 -4.40
C PHE A 669 -13.35 -23.69 -3.17
N LYS A 670 -12.31 -24.50 -3.36
CA LYS A 670 -11.52 -25.02 -2.24
C LYS A 670 -10.04 -25.10 -2.59
N PHE A 671 -9.22 -24.57 -1.69
CA PHE A 671 -7.78 -24.69 -1.66
C PHE A 671 -7.36 -25.57 -0.45
N GLY A 672 -6.28 -26.36 -0.58
CA GLY A 672 -5.94 -27.38 0.42
C GLY A 672 -6.81 -28.65 0.32
N GLY A 673 -6.72 -29.38 -0.80
CA GLY A 673 -7.64 -30.46 -1.14
C GLY A 673 -7.49 -31.78 -0.37
N ASN A 674 -6.35 -32.47 -0.51
CA ASN A 674 -6.07 -33.83 -0.02
C ASN A 674 -4.58 -34.06 0.38
N SER A 675 -3.83 -32.99 0.61
CA SER A 675 -2.40 -33.01 0.92
C SER A 675 -2.15 -32.31 2.26
N SER A 676 -1.39 -32.93 3.16
CA SER A 676 -0.78 -32.26 4.32
C SER A 676 0.49 -31.53 3.90
N ALA A 677 0.38 -30.78 2.81
CA ALA A 677 1.36 -29.82 2.34
C ALA A 677 0.66 -28.46 2.40
N ILE A 678 1.40 -27.43 2.78
CA ILE A 678 1.00 -26.02 2.73
C ILE A 678 1.66 -25.37 1.52
N SER A 679 1.26 -24.15 1.15
CA SER A 679 2.05 -23.33 0.23
C SER A 679 1.87 -21.85 0.47
N ASN A 680 2.96 -21.13 0.30
CA ASN A 680 3.02 -19.67 0.38
C ASN A 680 2.55 -19.03 -0.94
N GLU A 681 2.44 -19.81 -2.02
CA GLU A 681 1.77 -19.41 -3.24
C GLU A 681 0.25 -19.39 -3.02
N SER A 682 -0.40 -18.28 -3.37
CA SER A 682 -1.86 -18.18 -3.34
C SER A 682 -2.46 -18.50 -4.71
N ILE A 683 -3.64 -19.12 -4.74
CA ILE A 683 -4.43 -19.22 -5.98
C ILE A 683 -5.43 -18.06 -6.04
N TYR A 684 -5.89 -17.76 -7.25
CA TYR A 684 -6.83 -16.68 -7.52
C TYR A 684 -8.05 -17.23 -8.27
N VAL A 685 -9.24 -16.86 -7.82
CA VAL A 685 -10.52 -17.25 -8.44
C VAL A 685 -11.31 -16.00 -8.79
N ASP A 686 -11.82 -15.96 -10.02
CA ASP A 686 -12.49 -14.80 -10.59
C ASP A 686 -13.62 -15.21 -11.55
N ALA A 687 -14.31 -14.22 -12.16
CA ALA A 687 -15.30 -14.34 -13.22
C ALA A 687 -16.44 -15.33 -12.90
N VAL A 688 -16.86 -15.40 -11.63
CA VAL A 688 -17.81 -16.41 -11.17
C VAL A 688 -19.22 -16.01 -11.63
N THR A 689 -19.87 -16.87 -12.41
CA THR A 689 -21.25 -16.67 -12.91
C THR A 689 -22.05 -17.96 -12.83
N ILE A 690 -23.33 -17.87 -12.48
CA ILE A 690 -24.22 -19.04 -12.37
C ILE A 690 -25.56 -18.72 -13.05
N SER A 691 -25.94 -19.48 -14.07
CA SER A 691 -27.08 -19.17 -14.95
C SER A 691 -27.89 -20.41 -15.33
N ASP A 692 -29.17 -20.26 -15.71
CA ASP A 692 -29.96 -21.34 -16.32
C ASP A 692 -29.66 -21.43 -17.84
N THR A 693 -29.09 -22.56 -18.27
CA THR A 693 -28.73 -22.82 -19.67
C THR A 693 -29.92 -23.13 -20.58
N VAL A 694 -31.17 -23.13 -20.07
CA VAL A 694 -32.38 -23.22 -20.91
C VAL A 694 -32.54 -21.99 -21.82
N THR A 695 -32.16 -20.79 -21.37
CA THR A 695 -32.30 -19.55 -22.16
C THR A 695 -31.04 -19.18 -22.94
N GLY A 696 -30.73 -19.98 -23.96
CA GLY A 696 -29.82 -19.59 -25.05
C GLY A 696 -30.40 -18.47 -25.92
N ASN A 697 -30.62 -17.28 -25.37
CA ASN A 697 -31.16 -16.11 -26.06
C ASN A 697 -30.22 -14.90 -25.92
N GLN A 698 -29.48 -14.61 -26.98
CA GLN A 698 -28.79 -13.33 -27.13
C GLN A 698 -29.81 -12.19 -26.96
N GLY A 699 -29.52 -11.24 -26.05
CA GLY A 699 -30.30 -10.03 -25.82
C GLY A 699 -30.19 -9.01 -26.96
N SER A 700 -30.36 -9.46 -28.22
CA SER A 700 -30.37 -8.57 -29.37
C SER A 700 -31.58 -7.64 -29.32
N SER A 701 -31.34 -6.38 -29.67
CA SER A 701 -32.24 -5.27 -29.42
C SER A 701 -33.67 -5.41 -29.98
N SER A 702 -34.59 -4.80 -29.24
CA SER A 702 -35.83 -4.15 -29.72
C SER A 702 -37.13 -4.96 -29.88
N SER A 703 -38.14 -4.42 -29.18
CA SER A 703 -39.50 -4.12 -29.67
C SER A 703 -40.68 -5.09 -29.45
N ILE A 704 -41.57 -4.64 -28.56
CA ILE A 704 -43.02 -4.43 -28.79
C ILE A 704 -43.95 -5.67 -28.85
N SER A 705 -44.77 -5.75 -27.78
CA SER A 705 -46.21 -6.10 -27.73
C SER A 705 -46.70 -7.56 -27.55
N SER A 706 -47.46 -7.70 -26.44
CA SER A 706 -48.74 -8.41 -26.31
C SER A 706 -48.88 -9.90 -26.68
N ALA A 707 -49.30 -10.70 -25.70
CA ALA A 707 -49.67 -12.10 -25.87
C ALA A 707 -50.94 -12.31 -26.74
N ALA A 708 -50.95 -13.42 -27.50
CA ALA A 708 -52.16 -13.97 -28.11
C ALA A 708 -52.11 -15.50 -28.29
N SER A 709 -52.68 -16.22 -27.31
CA SER A 709 -53.50 -17.44 -27.46
C SER A 709 -53.01 -18.68 -28.26
N SER A 710 -53.03 -19.80 -27.52
CA SER A 710 -53.72 -21.07 -27.88
C SER A 710 -53.14 -22.08 -28.90
N SER A 711 -52.68 -23.21 -28.31
CA SER A 711 -53.20 -24.57 -28.51
C SER A 711 -52.86 -25.45 -29.74
N SER A 712 -52.71 -26.74 -29.40
CA SER A 712 -53.13 -27.96 -30.13
C SER A 712 -52.22 -28.61 -31.20
N GLU A 713 -51.81 -29.84 -30.86
CA GLU A 713 -51.94 -31.09 -31.64
C GLU A 713 -51.23 -31.29 -33.00
N SER A 714 -50.21 -32.16 -32.92
CA SER A 714 -50.17 -33.47 -33.63
C SER A 714 -49.54 -33.63 -35.03
N SER A 715 -48.30 -34.14 -35.01
CA SER A 715 -47.90 -35.42 -35.65
C SER A 715 -47.68 -35.52 -37.17
N GLN A 716 -46.90 -36.57 -37.54
CA GLN A 716 -46.73 -37.17 -38.88
C GLN A 716 -45.90 -36.37 -39.91
N SER A 717 -45.03 -37.00 -40.74
CA SER A 717 -44.54 -38.39 -40.80
C SER A 717 -43.33 -38.55 -41.76
N SER A 718 -42.75 -39.77 -41.81
CA SER A 718 -42.06 -40.35 -42.99
C SER A 718 -40.63 -39.84 -43.32
N SER A 719 -39.71 -40.62 -43.94
CA SER A 719 -39.52 -42.09 -44.05
C SER A 719 -38.17 -42.43 -44.74
N THR A 720 -37.69 -43.68 -44.64
CA THR A 720 -36.78 -44.36 -45.60
C THR A 720 -35.33 -43.80 -45.74
N VAL A 721 -34.26 -44.37 -45.17
CA VAL A 721 -33.62 -45.71 -45.29
C VAL A 721 -32.82 -45.95 -46.59
N ILE A 722 -31.49 -46.17 -46.46
CA ILE A 722 -30.53 -47.00 -47.25
C ILE A 722 -29.11 -46.57 -46.79
N SER A 723 -28.31 -47.30 -46.00
CA SER A 723 -27.65 -48.63 -46.17
C SER A 723 -26.52 -48.66 -47.21
N SER A 724 -25.32 -49.22 -47.00
CA SER A 724 -24.66 -49.86 -45.83
C SER A 724 -23.22 -50.31 -46.19
N SER A 725 -22.38 -50.74 -45.22
CA SER A 725 -21.39 -51.88 -45.27
C SER A 725 -20.34 -51.99 -46.42
N SER A 726 -19.10 -52.49 -46.25
CA SER A 726 -18.27 -52.93 -45.10
C SER A 726 -16.86 -53.40 -45.57
N SER A 727 -15.99 -53.77 -44.62
CA SER A 727 -15.00 -54.90 -44.68
C SER A 727 -13.73 -54.88 -45.59
N SER A 728 -12.57 -54.83 -44.90
CA SER A 728 -11.46 -55.83 -44.87
C SER A 728 -10.29 -55.90 -45.90
N LEU A 729 -9.06 -55.79 -45.34
CA LEU A 729 -7.85 -56.66 -45.48
C LEU A 729 -7.07 -56.81 -46.81
N ASN A 730 -5.78 -56.40 -46.81
CA ASN A 730 -4.55 -57.13 -47.24
C ASN A 730 -3.31 -56.17 -47.22
N THR A 731 -2.22 -56.34 -46.45
CA THR A 731 -1.10 -57.33 -46.40
C THR A 731 0.13 -57.04 -47.31
N SER A 732 1.32 -56.93 -46.69
CA SER A 732 2.69 -57.14 -47.27
C SER A 732 3.24 -56.02 -48.21
N SER A 733 4.55 -55.84 -48.49
CA SER A 733 5.79 -56.59 -48.12
C SER A 733 7.11 -55.74 -48.15
N SER A 734 7.95 -55.89 -47.12
CA SER A 734 9.45 -55.93 -47.06
C SER A 734 10.43 -55.26 -48.06
N SER A 735 11.64 -54.95 -47.52
CA SER A 735 13.01 -54.96 -48.15
C SER A 735 13.40 -53.87 -49.18
N SER A 736 14.66 -53.41 -49.29
CA SER A 736 15.90 -53.58 -48.47
C SER A 736 17.08 -52.67 -48.90
N GLU A 737 17.98 -52.36 -47.97
CA GLU A 737 19.45 -52.14 -48.09
C GLU A 737 20.10 -51.18 -49.14
N ALA A 738 20.90 -50.21 -48.64
CA ALA A 738 22.36 -50.07 -48.87
C ALA A 738 22.87 -48.77 -48.17
N SER A 739 23.63 -48.79 -47.05
CA SER A 739 25.11 -48.94 -46.98
C SER A 739 25.87 -48.12 -48.03
N SER A 740 26.73 -47.14 -47.72
CA SER A 740 28.00 -47.25 -46.96
C SER A 740 28.69 -45.84 -46.91
N SER A 741 29.73 -45.51 -46.11
CA SER A 741 30.45 -46.15 -44.99
C SER A 741 31.42 -45.16 -44.31
N SER A 742 31.86 -45.47 -43.07
CA SER A 742 33.18 -45.15 -42.45
C SER A 742 33.58 -43.67 -42.24
N SER A 743 34.31 -43.29 -41.18
CA SER A 743 34.93 -44.00 -40.03
C SER A 743 35.23 -42.93 -38.96
N SER A 744 34.84 -43.04 -37.69
CA SER A 744 35.30 -43.96 -36.62
C SER A 744 36.76 -43.79 -36.20
N VAL A 745 36.98 -43.41 -34.92
CA VAL A 745 38.09 -43.73 -33.97
C VAL A 745 38.10 -42.60 -32.93
N THR A 746 37.38 -42.68 -31.80
CA THR A 746 37.54 -43.50 -30.57
C THR A 746 38.68 -43.09 -29.64
N SER A 747 38.27 -42.65 -28.44
CA SER A 747 38.85 -42.98 -27.11
C SER A 747 40.33 -42.64 -26.81
N ILE A 748 40.50 -41.57 -26.02
CA ILE A 748 41.26 -41.58 -24.76
C ILE A 748 40.36 -40.80 -23.78
N SER A 749 39.49 -41.35 -22.92
CA SER A 749 39.45 -42.59 -22.13
C SER A 749 40.60 -42.76 -21.16
N SER A 750 40.27 -43.04 -19.88
CA SER A 750 41.15 -43.26 -18.72
C SER A 750 41.72 -41.98 -18.08
N SER A 751 41.79 -41.84 -16.75
CA SER A 751 41.19 -42.67 -15.67
C SER A 751 41.32 -41.89 -14.35
N SER A 752 40.23 -41.54 -13.67
CA SER A 752 39.54 -42.34 -12.64
C SER A 752 40.17 -42.26 -11.25
N VAL A 753 39.32 -42.32 -10.22
CA VAL A 753 39.52 -43.12 -9.00
C VAL A 753 40.95 -43.17 -8.46
N ALA A 754 41.23 -42.34 -7.45
CA ALA A 754 41.07 -42.80 -6.06
C ALA A 754 40.75 -41.55 -5.21
N SER A 755 39.68 -41.45 -4.42
CA SER A 755 39.44 -42.22 -3.19
C SER A 755 40.74 -42.41 -2.39
N SER A 756 40.88 -41.83 -1.22
CA SER A 756 40.49 -42.45 0.06
C SER A 756 41.42 -41.82 1.11
N SER A 757 41.03 -41.66 2.36
CA SER A 757 39.76 -41.94 3.05
C SER A 757 39.79 -41.17 4.38
N SER A 758 38.80 -41.41 5.26
CA SER A 758 38.99 -41.55 6.72
C SER A 758 39.70 -40.41 7.47
N SER A 759 39.12 -39.79 8.50
CA SER A 759 38.03 -40.22 9.40
C SER A 759 38.09 -39.30 10.62
N SER A 760 37.03 -39.02 11.39
CA SER A 760 35.59 -39.29 11.28
C SER A 760 34.93 -38.92 12.61
N SER A 761 33.65 -38.51 12.59
CA SER A 761 32.74 -38.39 13.73
C SER A 761 33.14 -37.33 14.77
N VAL A 762 32.24 -36.61 15.43
CA VAL A 762 30.95 -36.99 16.07
C VAL A 762 30.05 -35.73 16.01
N ASN A 763 28.75 -35.80 15.65
CA ASN A 763 27.57 -35.78 16.55
C ASN A 763 27.60 -34.69 17.67
N SER A 764 26.49 -34.09 18.15
CA SER A 764 25.10 -34.58 18.14
C SER A 764 24.05 -33.47 18.37
N THR A 765 22.89 -33.61 17.71
CA THR A 765 21.73 -32.70 17.51
C THR A 765 21.37 -31.73 18.64
N GLY A 766 20.91 -30.52 18.28
CA GLY A 766 19.96 -29.77 19.11
C GLY A 766 19.65 -28.29 18.82
N PHE A 767 19.07 -27.89 17.66
CA PHE A 767 18.32 -26.62 17.37
C PHE A 767 17.31 -26.08 18.48
N ALA A 768 16.27 -25.25 18.21
CA ALA A 768 15.09 -24.93 19.09
C ALA A 768 14.99 -23.52 19.73
N VAL A 769 13.74 -23.16 20.11
CA VAL A 769 12.99 -21.88 19.94
C VAL A 769 12.79 -21.01 21.22
N GLY A 770 12.38 -19.74 21.02
CA GLY A 770 11.47 -18.85 21.81
C GLY A 770 10.84 -17.80 20.83
N GLN A 771 9.87 -16.84 20.90
CA GLN A 771 8.91 -15.91 21.61
C GLN A 771 9.21 -14.42 21.87
N VAL A 772 8.46 -13.54 21.19
CA VAL A 772 7.80 -12.34 21.75
C VAL A 772 8.64 -11.50 22.71
N ASN A 773 8.97 -10.30 22.24
CA ASN A 773 9.46 -9.16 23.02
C ASN A 773 10.93 -9.35 23.49
N ASN A 774 11.42 -8.87 24.63
CA ASN A 774 10.87 -8.78 25.98
C ASN A 774 11.89 -7.95 26.81
N PRO A 775 11.78 -7.83 28.15
CA PRO A 775 12.84 -7.22 28.94
C PRO A 775 14.21 -7.89 28.74
N ASP A 776 15.21 -7.01 28.58
CA ASP A 776 16.66 -7.25 28.57
C ASP A 776 17.28 -7.97 27.35
N PHE A 777 18.34 -7.36 26.82
CA PHE A 777 19.31 -7.87 25.81
C PHE A 777 18.88 -7.87 24.34
N GLY A 778 18.87 -6.67 23.73
CA GLY A 778 19.18 -6.52 22.30
C GLY A 778 20.68 -6.70 22.02
N PHE A 779 21.04 -6.98 20.77
CA PHE A 779 22.43 -7.14 20.33
C PHE A 779 23.00 -5.79 19.86
N GLU A 780 24.29 -5.54 20.11
CA GLU A 780 24.94 -4.27 19.76
C GLU A 780 25.04 -4.11 18.24
N THR A 781 24.59 -2.97 17.71
CA THR A 781 24.56 -2.62 16.28
C THR A 781 25.89 -2.81 15.55
N ASP A 782 26.97 -2.69 16.30
CA ASP A 782 28.37 -2.65 15.89
C ASP A 782 28.98 -4.06 15.73
N ALA A 783 28.28 -5.13 16.17
CA ALA A 783 28.82 -6.46 16.42
C ALA A 783 28.69 -7.46 15.25
N PHE A 784 28.61 -6.98 14.00
CA PHE A 784 28.47 -7.83 12.81
C PHE A 784 29.57 -8.90 12.71
N ASP A 785 29.20 -10.11 12.28
CA ASP A 785 30.09 -11.29 12.19
C ASP A 785 30.72 -11.77 13.53
N ALA A 786 30.28 -11.25 14.70
CA ALA A 786 30.76 -11.65 16.02
C ALA A 786 29.66 -12.33 16.89
N PRO A 787 30.01 -13.27 17.79
CA PRO A 787 29.03 -13.89 18.70
C PRO A 787 28.60 -12.91 19.83
N PRO A 788 27.34 -13.00 20.33
CA PRO A 788 26.85 -12.13 21.40
C PRO A 788 27.69 -12.16 22.70
N ALA A 789 28.01 -10.98 23.22
CA ALA A 789 28.99 -10.78 24.31
C ALA A 789 28.64 -11.48 25.65
N ASP A 790 27.36 -11.77 25.90
CA ASP A 790 26.84 -12.30 27.17
C ASP A 790 26.49 -13.80 27.16
N PHE A 791 26.85 -14.54 26.11
CA PHE A 791 26.55 -15.97 25.98
C PHE A 791 27.83 -16.82 25.86
N ASP A 792 27.86 -17.99 26.51
CA ASP A 792 28.89 -19.02 26.27
C ASP A 792 28.58 -19.71 24.92
N SER A 793 29.45 -19.47 23.94
CA SER A 793 29.30 -19.88 22.54
C SER A 793 30.28 -20.99 22.16
N GLU A 794 29.78 -22.16 21.77
CA GLU A 794 30.58 -23.31 21.35
C GLU A 794 30.20 -23.70 19.91
N GLY A 795 30.84 -23.12 18.90
CA GLY A 795 30.59 -23.40 17.48
C GLY A 795 30.74 -22.16 16.59
N SER A 796 30.07 -22.13 15.44
CA SER A 796 30.03 -20.96 14.55
C SER A 796 28.78 -20.14 14.85
N ILE A 797 28.94 -19.02 15.55
CA ILE A 797 27.87 -18.12 15.99
C ILE A 797 28.27 -16.68 15.66
N ALA A 798 27.36 -15.90 15.07
CA ALA A 798 27.57 -14.50 14.70
C ALA A 798 26.26 -13.70 14.73
N VAL A 799 26.32 -12.39 14.98
CA VAL A 799 25.22 -11.45 14.70
C VAL A 799 25.21 -11.09 13.21
N ALA A 800 24.02 -11.06 12.61
CA ALA A 800 23.79 -10.76 11.19
C ALA A 800 22.40 -10.11 10.98
N ASN A 801 22.17 -9.52 9.81
CA ASN A 801 20.84 -9.06 9.36
C ASN A 801 20.12 -10.07 8.45
N ASP A 802 20.73 -11.23 8.20
CA ASP A 802 20.15 -12.27 7.32
C ASP A 802 18.83 -12.78 7.90
N VAL A 803 17.72 -12.56 7.17
CA VAL A 803 16.35 -12.95 7.58
C VAL A 803 15.83 -12.21 8.83
N ALA A 804 16.49 -11.12 9.25
CA ALA A 804 16.02 -10.27 10.35
C ALA A 804 14.62 -9.69 10.09
N ARG A 805 13.88 -9.40 11.16
CA ARG A 805 12.65 -8.60 11.07
C ARG A 805 13.05 -7.14 10.80
N GLU A 806 12.18 -6.35 10.21
CA GLU A 806 12.54 -4.98 9.83
C GLU A 806 12.94 -4.15 11.06
N GLY A 807 14.16 -3.59 11.04
CA GLY A 807 14.75 -2.90 12.18
C GLY A 807 15.46 -3.77 13.24
N THR A 808 15.51 -5.11 13.11
CA THR A 808 16.18 -6.01 14.10
C THR A 808 17.52 -6.58 13.60
N GLN A 809 18.24 -7.27 14.50
CA GLN A 809 19.46 -8.04 14.21
C GLN A 809 19.35 -9.44 14.83
N VAL A 810 19.87 -10.46 14.15
CA VAL A 810 19.67 -11.87 14.53
C VAL A 810 20.98 -12.62 14.78
N VAL A 811 20.93 -13.65 15.63
CA VAL A 811 22.08 -14.50 15.97
C VAL A 811 22.05 -15.79 15.15
N LYS A 812 23.01 -15.93 14.25
CA LYS A 812 23.15 -17.00 13.26
C LYS A 812 24.03 -18.15 13.78
N LEU A 813 23.42 -19.29 14.09
CA LEU A 813 24.07 -20.56 14.48
C LEU A 813 24.32 -21.42 13.22
N THR A 814 25.54 -21.43 12.71
CA THR A 814 25.91 -22.14 11.46
C THR A 814 26.47 -23.54 11.74
N HIS A 815 26.01 -24.57 11.02
CA HIS A 815 26.41 -25.96 11.26
C HIS A 815 27.89 -26.24 10.92
N PRO A 816 28.69 -26.83 11.84
CA PRO A 816 30.04 -27.30 11.54
C PRO A 816 29.99 -28.71 10.94
N VAL A 817 30.68 -28.91 9.82
CA VAL A 817 30.71 -30.15 9.00
C VAL A 817 30.91 -31.45 9.81
N GLU A 818 31.57 -31.41 10.97
CA GLU A 818 31.38 -32.39 12.04
C GLU A 818 31.21 -31.66 13.39
N GLY A 819 30.08 -31.83 14.09
CA GLY A 819 29.90 -31.34 15.46
C GLY A 819 28.46 -31.08 15.91
N GLN A 820 28.34 -30.14 16.85
CA GLN A 820 27.12 -29.48 17.34
C GLN A 820 27.51 -28.06 17.78
N VAL A 821 26.65 -27.06 17.57
CA VAL A 821 26.82 -25.67 18.03
C VAL A 821 26.04 -25.46 19.33
N ARG A 822 26.50 -24.64 20.26
CA ARG A 822 25.78 -24.33 21.52
C ARG A 822 25.88 -22.85 21.89
N MET A 823 24.80 -22.32 22.47
CA MET A 823 24.69 -20.95 22.96
C MET A 823 23.98 -20.99 24.32
N ARG A 824 24.69 -20.59 25.37
CA ARG A 824 24.30 -20.83 26.77
C ARG A 824 24.31 -19.57 27.60
N ARG A 825 23.43 -19.50 28.60
CA ARG A 825 23.40 -18.41 29.58
C ARG A 825 22.93 -18.86 30.95
N GLU A 826 23.57 -18.35 31.99
CA GLU A 826 23.08 -18.44 33.38
C GLU A 826 22.21 -17.21 33.68
N PHE A 827 21.04 -17.43 34.29
CA PHE A 827 20.11 -16.37 34.70
C PHE A 827 19.81 -16.38 36.21
N GLY A 828 20.44 -17.28 36.97
CA GLY A 828 20.29 -17.39 38.42
C GLY A 828 19.12 -18.28 38.84
N SER A 829 19.25 -18.91 40.02
CA SER A 829 18.28 -19.88 40.55
C SER A 829 16.91 -19.23 40.76
N ASN A 830 15.90 -19.65 40.01
CA ASN A 830 14.58 -19.03 40.08
C ASN A 830 13.43 -20.04 39.86
N ASP A 831 12.60 -20.23 40.90
CA ASP A 831 11.55 -21.25 40.91
C ASP A 831 10.23 -20.79 40.28
N SER A 832 10.12 -19.50 39.90
CA SER A 832 9.03 -18.96 39.06
C SER A 832 9.61 -18.01 38.02
N GLY A 833 9.30 -18.18 36.74
CA GLY A 833 9.95 -17.40 35.69
C GLY A 833 9.37 -17.61 34.30
N THR A 834 10.00 -16.96 33.32
CA THR A 834 9.59 -16.99 31.92
C THR A 834 10.83 -16.84 31.03
N ILE A 835 10.90 -17.65 29.96
CA ILE A 835 11.90 -17.51 28.89
C ILE A 835 11.18 -17.35 27.55
N LYS A 836 11.74 -16.46 26.71
CA LYS A 836 11.26 -16.14 25.37
C LYS A 836 12.45 -15.87 24.40
N ALA A 837 12.23 -15.84 23.08
CA ALA A 837 13.25 -15.61 22.02
C ALA A 837 12.58 -15.26 20.67
N SER A 838 13.11 -15.65 19.52
CA SER A 838 12.39 -15.77 18.23
C SER A 838 13.27 -16.67 17.40
N LEU A 839 12.75 -17.68 16.71
CA LEU A 839 13.63 -18.58 15.95
C LEU A 839 13.14 -18.95 14.56
N PHE A 840 14.03 -18.72 13.59
CA PHE A 840 13.84 -19.03 12.19
C PHE A 840 14.59 -20.30 11.79
N PHE A 841 13.86 -21.25 11.18
CA PHE A 841 14.45 -22.45 10.60
C PHE A 841 14.55 -22.30 9.09
N SER A 842 15.76 -22.39 8.55
CA SER A 842 15.93 -22.49 7.09
C SER A 842 15.11 -23.68 6.56
N PRO A 843 14.37 -23.53 5.44
CA PRO A 843 13.57 -24.62 4.85
C PRO A 843 14.35 -25.92 4.59
N GLU A 844 15.67 -25.83 4.42
CA GLU A 844 16.56 -26.97 4.12
C GLU A 844 17.34 -27.48 5.36
N THR A 845 16.89 -27.20 6.59
CA THR A 845 17.52 -27.77 7.81
C THR A 845 17.20 -29.26 8.02
N ASP A 846 18.23 -30.08 8.28
CA ASP A 846 18.15 -31.55 8.34
C ASP A 846 18.56 -32.16 9.70
N GLN A 847 18.67 -31.33 10.73
CA GLN A 847 19.21 -31.71 12.05
C GLN A 847 18.09 -31.99 13.08
N ASP A 848 18.35 -32.07 14.39
CA ASP A 848 17.29 -32.04 15.43
C ASP A 848 17.65 -31.05 16.54
N SER A 849 16.80 -30.97 17.58
CA SER A 849 16.49 -29.75 18.33
C SER A 849 16.42 -29.89 19.85
N LEU A 850 16.91 -28.92 20.62
CA LEU A 850 16.86 -28.86 22.09
C LEU A 850 16.94 -27.41 22.65
N VAL A 851 15.85 -26.91 23.26
CA VAL A 851 15.91 -25.90 24.33
C VAL A 851 15.82 -26.63 25.64
N THR A 852 16.84 -26.48 26.49
CA THR A 852 16.88 -27.16 27.79
C THR A 852 17.13 -26.16 28.92
N LEU A 853 16.25 -26.19 29.92
CA LEU A 853 16.41 -25.52 31.21
C LEU A 853 17.04 -26.48 32.22
N TYR A 854 18.13 -26.04 32.87
CA TYR A 854 18.86 -26.85 33.86
C TYR A 854 18.90 -26.18 35.24
N ALA A 855 18.94 -27.01 36.28
CA ALA A 855 18.98 -26.59 37.68
C ALA A 855 20.38 -26.58 38.32
N GLU A 856 21.39 -27.13 37.64
CA GLU A 856 22.81 -27.01 38.00
C GLU A 856 23.62 -27.24 36.69
N GLU A 857 24.71 -28.01 36.71
CA GLU A 857 25.48 -28.45 35.53
C GLU A 857 24.63 -28.97 34.35
N TYR A 858 25.09 -28.72 33.12
CA TYR A 858 24.52 -29.16 31.84
C TYR A 858 24.57 -30.70 31.64
N ASN A 859 23.79 -31.45 32.42
CA ASN A 859 23.72 -32.91 32.37
C ASN A 859 22.25 -33.42 32.35
N SER A 860 22.04 -34.67 31.91
CA SER A 860 20.70 -35.21 31.69
C SER A 860 19.86 -35.46 32.95
N ALA A 861 20.46 -35.45 34.14
CA ALA A 861 19.73 -35.61 35.41
C ALA A 861 19.23 -34.26 35.97
N ASN A 862 19.83 -33.16 35.54
CA ASN A 862 19.55 -31.81 36.04
C ASN A 862 18.63 -31.01 35.09
N ARG A 863 17.95 -31.69 34.15
CA ARG A 863 17.00 -31.11 33.19
C ARG A 863 15.64 -30.87 33.86
N ALA A 864 15.29 -29.61 34.07
CA ALA A 864 13.98 -29.23 34.59
C ALA A 864 12.92 -29.25 33.48
N ILE A 865 13.21 -28.61 32.33
CA ILE A 865 12.34 -28.55 31.15
C ILE A 865 13.20 -28.82 29.90
N ASP A 866 12.67 -29.55 28.92
CA ASP A 866 13.40 -30.00 27.73
C ASP A 866 12.46 -30.08 26.52
N ILE A 867 12.51 -29.08 25.65
CA ILE A 867 11.68 -28.95 24.44
C ILE A 867 12.52 -29.28 23.21
N ILE A 868 11.98 -30.13 22.33
CA ILE A 868 12.69 -30.86 21.29
C ILE A 868 11.88 -30.74 20.00
N PHE A 869 12.14 -29.71 19.21
CA PHE A 869 11.71 -29.64 17.82
C PHE A 869 12.46 -30.69 16.96
N LYS A 870 12.10 -30.84 15.69
CA LYS A 870 12.62 -31.89 14.80
C LYS A 870 12.63 -31.41 13.36
N SER A 871 13.60 -31.81 12.54
CA SER A 871 13.60 -31.51 11.08
C SER A 871 12.45 -32.18 10.31
N ASP A 872 11.69 -33.06 10.96
CA ASP A 872 10.42 -33.61 10.46
C ASP A 872 9.21 -32.69 10.72
N GLY A 873 9.42 -31.46 11.21
CA GLY A 873 8.37 -30.47 11.47
C GLY A 873 7.64 -30.65 12.82
N SER A 874 8.00 -31.64 13.65
CA SER A 874 7.32 -31.86 14.94
C SER A 874 8.00 -31.20 16.14
N VAL A 875 7.19 -30.71 17.09
CA VAL A 875 7.60 -30.25 18.42
C VAL A 875 7.30 -31.34 19.44
N ARG A 876 8.30 -31.70 20.27
CA ARG A 876 8.19 -32.71 21.33
C ARG A 876 8.64 -32.14 22.68
N ARG A 877 8.14 -32.71 23.78
CA ARG A 877 8.72 -32.53 25.13
C ARG A 877 9.20 -33.86 25.70
N ARG A 878 10.10 -33.81 26.68
CA ARG A 878 10.53 -35.00 27.42
C ARG A 878 9.72 -35.22 28.69
N GLU A 879 9.20 -36.43 28.86
CA GLU A 879 8.70 -36.93 30.15
C GLU A 879 9.64 -38.04 30.65
N GLY A 880 10.54 -37.70 31.58
CA GLY A 880 11.55 -38.61 32.11
C GLY A 880 12.49 -39.16 31.03
N SER A 881 12.21 -40.36 30.52
CA SER A 881 12.99 -41.00 29.45
C SER A 881 12.32 -41.00 28.07
N GLU A 882 11.05 -40.64 27.97
CA GLU A 882 10.26 -40.69 26.73
C GLU A 882 10.11 -39.29 26.12
N GLN A 883 9.87 -39.24 24.81
CA GLN A 883 9.53 -38.02 24.07
C GLN A 883 8.07 -38.12 23.63
N VAL A 884 7.32 -37.03 23.77
CA VAL A 884 5.90 -36.96 23.44
C VAL A 884 5.68 -35.77 22.50
N ASP A 885 5.00 -36.01 21.37
CA ASP A 885 4.61 -34.98 20.41
C ASP A 885 3.63 -33.97 21.03
N ILE A 886 3.75 -32.71 20.63
CA ILE A 886 2.94 -31.57 21.10
C ILE A 886 2.10 -31.03 19.93
N MET A 887 2.80 -30.60 18.87
CA MET A 887 2.25 -29.96 17.67
C MET A 887 3.25 -30.08 16.51
N ASN A 888 2.84 -29.67 15.31
CA ASN A 888 3.75 -29.39 14.20
C ASN A 888 4.10 -27.90 14.16
N TYR A 889 5.10 -27.54 13.37
CA TYR A 889 5.49 -26.17 13.06
C TYR A 889 6.11 -26.08 11.66
N ASP A 890 6.10 -24.90 11.07
CA ASP A 890 6.50 -24.71 9.69
C ASP A 890 7.98 -24.31 9.56
N LEU A 891 8.68 -24.93 8.59
CA LEU A 891 10.05 -24.57 8.22
C LEU A 891 10.02 -23.40 7.24
N GLY A 892 10.93 -22.44 7.39
CA GLY A 892 10.94 -21.19 6.63
C GLY A 892 10.13 -20.04 7.24
N GLY A 893 9.55 -20.24 8.44
CA GLY A 893 8.92 -19.19 9.24
C GLY A 893 9.73 -18.85 10.49
N TRP A 894 9.48 -17.68 11.06
CA TRP A 894 9.80 -17.42 12.46
C TRP A 894 8.79 -18.16 13.34
N ILE A 895 9.29 -18.93 14.29
CA ILE A 895 8.50 -19.48 15.39
C ILE A 895 8.85 -18.72 16.65
N ASP A 896 7.82 -18.49 17.43
CA ASP A 896 7.87 -17.84 18.70
C ASP A 896 7.44 -18.91 19.78
N LEU A 897 8.25 -19.29 20.79
CA LEU A 897 7.92 -20.20 21.94
C LEU A 897 8.17 -19.57 23.34
N GLU A 898 7.15 -19.43 24.18
CA GLU A 898 7.32 -18.97 25.57
C GLU A 898 7.17 -20.12 26.57
N ILE A 899 8.14 -20.25 27.49
CA ILE A 899 8.12 -21.20 28.59
C ILE A 899 7.86 -20.43 29.88
N GLN A 900 6.68 -20.59 30.48
CA GLN A 900 6.35 -20.02 31.80
C GLN A 900 6.35 -21.12 32.86
N TRP A 901 6.92 -20.84 34.03
CA TRP A 901 6.83 -21.74 35.20
C TRP A 901 6.53 -20.97 36.47
N ASP A 902 5.79 -21.58 37.40
CA ASP A 902 5.56 -21.04 38.73
C ASP A 902 5.74 -22.12 39.80
N ASN A 903 6.57 -21.81 40.80
CA ASN A 903 6.97 -22.69 41.91
C ASN A 903 7.38 -24.11 41.44
N LEU A 904 8.16 -24.23 40.35
CA LEU A 904 8.39 -25.46 39.58
C LEU A 904 8.87 -26.64 40.42
N SER A 905 9.72 -26.40 41.42
CA SER A 905 10.18 -27.43 42.36
C SER A 905 9.06 -28.09 43.17
N THR A 906 7.88 -27.45 43.25
CA THR A 906 6.71 -27.90 44.02
C THR A 906 5.47 -28.17 43.18
N SER A 907 5.23 -27.38 42.13
CA SER A 907 4.13 -27.57 41.17
C SER A 907 4.42 -28.72 40.22
N ASN A 908 5.70 -28.92 39.86
CA ASN A 908 6.16 -29.86 38.84
C ASN A 908 5.57 -29.60 37.44
N GLU A 909 5.02 -28.41 37.18
CA GLU A 909 4.31 -28.08 35.95
C GLU A 909 4.76 -26.73 35.38
N TYR A 910 4.80 -26.64 34.05
CA TYR A 910 5.11 -25.42 33.29
C TYR A 910 4.06 -25.22 32.19
N ALA A 911 3.77 -23.98 31.81
CA ALA A 911 2.95 -23.66 30.65
C ALA A 911 3.85 -23.43 29.43
N LEU A 912 3.34 -23.84 28.26
CA LEU A 912 3.99 -23.65 26.97
C LEU A 912 3.06 -22.86 26.06
N VAL A 913 3.60 -21.78 25.49
CA VAL A 913 2.92 -20.94 24.51
C VAL A 913 3.77 -20.95 23.23
N ILE A 914 3.15 -21.01 22.06
CA ILE A 914 3.82 -20.93 20.76
C ILE A 914 3.01 -20.02 19.82
N ASN A 915 3.67 -19.06 19.17
CA ASN A 915 3.11 -17.99 18.35
C ASN A 915 1.94 -17.25 19.06
N GLY A 916 2.10 -16.98 20.37
CA GLY A 916 1.06 -16.37 21.21
C GLY A 916 -0.06 -17.32 21.66
N ILE A 917 -0.17 -18.51 21.07
CA ILE A 917 -1.18 -19.52 21.39
C ILE A 917 -0.70 -20.41 22.54
N ASN A 918 -1.47 -20.48 23.63
CA ASN A 918 -1.15 -21.41 24.74
C ASN A 918 -1.45 -22.86 24.31
N VAL A 919 -0.40 -23.66 24.12
CA VAL A 919 -0.51 -25.05 23.64
C VAL A 919 -0.71 -26.06 24.77
N GLY A 920 -0.42 -25.67 26.02
CA GLY A 920 -0.85 -26.40 27.21
C GLY A 920 0.06 -26.28 28.43
N THR A 921 -0.37 -26.90 29.52
CA THR A 921 0.38 -27.06 30.76
C THR A 921 0.89 -28.49 30.89
N TYR A 922 2.18 -28.66 31.22
CA TYR A 922 2.91 -29.91 31.09
C TYR A 922 3.80 -30.20 32.30
N ALA A 923 3.97 -31.48 32.60
CA ALA A 923 4.86 -31.93 33.67
C ALA A 923 6.33 -31.69 33.32
N ALA A 924 7.12 -31.25 34.31
CA ALA A 924 8.56 -31.08 34.24
C ALA A 924 9.29 -32.38 33.87
N ALA A 925 10.41 -32.28 33.17
CA ALA A 925 11.21 -33.42 32.71
C ALA A 925 11.84 -34.20 33.87
N THR A 926 12.22 -33.49 34.96
CA THR A 926 12.68 -34.06 36.23
C THR A 926 12.05 -33.28 37.39
N SER A 927 11.44 -33.98 38.34
CA SER A 927 10.68 -33.35 39.43
C SER A 927 11.54 -32.82 40.58
N GLY A 928 11.13 -31.69 41.17
CA GLY A 928 11.81 -31.07 42.29
C GLY A 928 13.07 -30.27 41.93
N LEU A 929 13.17 -29.79 40.68
CA LEU A 929 14.27 -28.98 40.19
C LEU A 929 13.84 -27.51 39.96
N THR A 930 14.72 -26.57 40.33
CA THR A 930 14.56 -25.13 40.15
C THR A 930 15.51 -24.65 39.03
N PRO A 931 15.03 -24.05 37.93
CA PRO A 931 15.89 -23.62 36.82
C PRO A 931 16.86 -22.50 37.20
N GLU A 932 18.08 -22.52 36.63
CA GLU A 932 19.08 -21.44 36.79
C GLU A 932 19.73 -20.95 35.49
N ARG A 933 19.57 -21.72 34.40
CA ARG A 933 20.30 -21.54 33.14
C ARG A 933 19.58 -22.19 31.96
N VAL A 934 19.87 -21.69 30.76
CA VAL A 934 19.34 -22.22 29.49
C VAL A 934 20.47 -22.59 28.53
N GLU A 935 20.24 -23.64 27.74
CA GLU A 935 21.04 -24.05 26.59
C GLU A 935 20.15 -24.01 25.34
N PHE A 936 20.43 -23.08 24.44
CA PHE A 936 20.09 -23.20 23.01
C PHE A 936 21.26 -23.89 22.31
N LYS A 937 21.00 -24.57 21.21
CA LYS A 937 22.01 -25.39 20.53
C LYS A 937 21.66 -25.52 19.04
N TYR A 938 22.49 -26.20 18.24
CA TYR A 938 22.20 -26.55 16.84
C TYR A 938 22.97 -27.81 16.42
N GLY A 939 22.39 -28.64 15.54
CA GLY A 939 23.17 -29.57 14.71
C GLY A 939 23.64 -30.91 15.31
N GLY A 940 23.53 -31.97 14.51
CA GLY A 940 24.29 -33.23 14.64
C GLY A 940 23.48 -34.54 14.63
N ASN A 941 22.82 -34.97 13.55
CA ASN A 941 22.63 -36.42 13.34
C ASN A 941 23.81 -36.90 12.49
N SER A 942 24.52 -37.97 12.91
CA SER A 942 25.89 -38.32 12.47
C SER A 942 26.06 -38.80 11.02
N SER A 943 25.21 -38.37 10.11
CA SER A 943 25.21 -38.69 8.67
C SER A 943 24.81 -37.51 7.78
N ALA A 944 24.34 -36.42 8.37
CA ALA A 944 23.75 -35.26 7.70
C ALA A 944 24.73 -34.07 7.70
N VAL A 945 24.90 -33.42 6.55
CA VAL A 945 25.80 -32.28 6.35
C VAL A 945 25.02 -31.20 5.61
N THR A 946 24.50 -30.24 6.37
CA THR A 946 23.78 -29.07 5.84
C THR A 946 24.68 -27.85 5.80
N THR A 947 24.40 -26.92 4.88
CA THR A 947 24.95 -25.56 4.88
C THR A 947 24.16 -24.61 5.78
N GLU A 948 22.97 -25.04 6.21
CA GLU A 948 21.95 -24.11 6.67
C GLU A 948 22.04 -23.77 8.15
N PRO A 949 21.90 -22.48 8.52
CA PRO A 949 21.92 -22.03 9.89
C PRO A 949 20.54 -22.10 10.55
N LEU A 950 20.56 -21.93 11.86
CA LEU A 950 19.44 -21.48 12.68
C LEU A 950 19.64 -20.00 13.03
N TYR A 951 18.59 -19.17 13.03
CA TYR A 951 18.66 -17.79 13.52
C TYR A 951 17.86 -17.61 14.81
N LEU A 952 18.39 -16.84 15.76
CA LEU A 952 17.72 -16.39 16.98
C LEU A 952 17.48 -14.88 16.95
N ASP A 953 16.37 -14.40 17.48
CA ASP A 953 16.08 -12.98 17.78
C ASP A 953 15.43 -12.90 19.18
N ALA A 954 15.08 -11.70 19.68
CA ALA A 954 14.15 -11.47 20.80
C ALA A 954 14.41 -12.23 22.13
N ILE A 955 15.67 -12.61 22.43
CA ILE A 955 16.01 -13.54 23.53
C ILE A 955 15.89 -12.89 24.91
N SER A 956 15.02 -13.42 25.76
CA SER A 956 14.80 -12.93 27.13
C SER A 956 14.65 -14.03 28.17
N MET A 957 15.07 -13.71 29.39
CA MET A 957 15.20 -14.61 30.53
C MET A 957 14.93 -13.83 31.84
N PRO A 958 14.67 -14.51 32.97
CA PRO A 958 14.55 -13.83 34.26
C PRO A 958 15.84 -13.08 34.63
N LYS A 959 15.73 -11.96 35.35
CA LYS A 959 16.92 -11.29 35.90
C LYS A 959 17.54 -12.13 37.01
N PRO A 960 18.88 -12.29 37.05
CA PRO A 960 19.55 -12.90 38.20
C PRO A 960 19.33 -12.05 39.45
N GLU A 961 18.87 -12.68 40.53
CA GLU A 961 18.72 -11.99 41.82
C GLU A 961 20.06 -11.39 42.27
N ALA A 962 20.09 -10.05 42.40
CA ALA A 962 21.22 -9.35 42.98
C ALA A 962 21.35 -9.76 44.46
N GLY A 963 22.37 -10.57 44.77
CA GLY A 963 22.41 -11.38 45.99
C GLY A 963 22.31 -10.63 47.32
N GLY A 964 21.11 -10.55 47.87
CA GLY A 964 20.83 -10.34 49.29
C GLY A 964 21.05 -8.92 49.83
N GLY A 965 20.25 -7.94 49.36
CA GLY A 965 20.14 -6.60 49.95
C GLY A 965 18.75 -5.99 49.76
N ASP A 966 18.28 -5.21 50.74
CA ASP A 966 17.03 -4.43 50.65
C ASP A 966 17.17 -3.31 49.59
N PRO A 967 16.11 -2.95 48.84
CA PRO A 967 16.20 -1.96 47.77
C PRO A 967 16.07 -0.51 48.28
N GLU A 968 17.17 0.24 48.33
CA GLU A 968 17.19 1.71 48.49
C GLU A 968 17.97 2.41 47.36
N GLU A 969 17.34 3.48 46.83
CA GLU A 969 17.80 4.63 46.02
C GLU A 969 19.19 4.67 45.31
N GLY A 970 19.15 4.98 44.00
CA GLY A 970 20.15 5.81 43.30
C GLY A 970 21.19 5.06 42.43
N ASN A 971 21.57 5.54 41.23
CA ASN A 971 21.35 6.86 40.62
C ASN A 971 21.04 6.78 39.11
N THR A 972 20.36 7.79 38.62
CA THR A 972 20.12 8.08 37.20
C THR A 972 21.40 8.48 36.46
N TYR A 973 21.52 8.06 35.20
CA TYR A 973 22.12 8.85 34.13
C TYR A 973 21.26 8.67 32.88
N SER A 974 20.63 9.75 32.42
CA SER A 974 19.83 9.81 31.20
C SER A 974 20.61 10.53 30.09
N PHE A 975 20.30 10.18 28.85
CA PHE A 975 20.61 10.98 27.68
C PHE A 975 19.39 10.94 26.75
N GLU A 976 18.75 12.09 26.59
CA GLU A 976 17.71 12.37 25.60
C GLU A 976 18.39 13.03 24.37
N GLU A 977 17.74 12.95 23.21
CA GLU A 977 17.87 13.89 22.06
C GLU A 977 19.25 14.56 21.81
N ASP A 978 20.34 13.81 21.54
CA ASP A 978 21.53 14.42 20.91
C ASP A 978 22.47 13.44 20.16
N THR A 979 22.41 13.43 18.83
CA THR A 979 23.51 12.96 17.95
C THR A 979 23.79 13.87 16.75
N LEU A 980 23.38 15.14 16.80
CA LEU A 980 23.83 16.17 15.85
C LEU A 980 25.28 16.61 16.18
N GLY A 981 26.22 15.67 16.16
CA GLY A 981 27.60 15.97 16.52
C GLY A 981 28.63 14.84 16.58
N GLN A 982 28.30 13.61 16.18
CA GLN A 982 29.28 12.51 16.13
C GLN A 982 29.63 12.10 14.68
N ALA A 983 30.73 11.37 14.52
CA ALA A 983 31.25 10.91 13.23
C ALA A 983 30.66 9.54 12.85
N PRO A 984 30.50 9.21 11.56
CA PRO A 984 30.02 7.89 11.13
C PRO A 984 30.94 6.75 11.61
N ALA A 985 30.35 5.65 12.06
CA ALA A 985 31.06 4.50 12.63
C ALA A 985 32.07 3.85 11.65
N ASP A 986 31.78 3.89 10.35
CA ASP A 986 32.60 3.28 9.29
C ASP A 986 33.96 3.98 9.06
N LEU A 987 34.21 5.11 9.73
CA LEU A 987 35.35 5.99 9.44
C LEU A 987 36.23 6.25 10.68
N GLU A 988 37.46 5.71 10.69
CA GLU A 988 38.43 5.97 11.77
C GLU A 988 38.79 7.48 11.83
N ASN A 989 38.25 8.20 12.81
CA ASN A 989 38.65 9.56 13.14
C ASN A 989 39.87 9.53 14.08
N ASP A 990 40.93 10.24 13.70
CA ASP A 990 42.28 10.13 14.26
C ASP A 990 42.68 11.39 15.06
N ALA A 991 41.68 12.08 15.64
CA ALA A 991 41.84 13.33 16.40
C ALA A 991 41.14 13.23 17.78
N ASP A 992 41.81 13.71 18.84
CA ASP A 992 41.38 13.66 20.25
C ASP A 992 40.10 14.48 20.59
N THR A 993 39.33 14.93 19.61
CA THR A 993 38.12 15.75 19.76
C THR A 993 37.09 15.42 18.67
N PRO A 994 35.99 14.72 18.99
CA PRO A 994 34.91 14.42 18.02
C PRO A 994 34.27 15.66 17.39
N SER A 995 34.27 16.80 18.09
CA SER A 995 33.61 18.07 17.74
C SER A 995 34.02 18.73 16.40
N HIS A 996 34.94 18.15 15.63
CA HIS A 996 35.35 18.64 14.31
C HIS A 996 34.86 17.77 13.14
N VAL A 997 34.21 16.63 13.43
CA VAL A 997 33.56 15.75 12.45
C VAL A 997 32.13 15.48 12.92
N GLN A 998 31.15 15.93 12.16
CA GLN A 998 29.74 15.82 12.54
C GLN A 998 28.90 15.34 11.35
N VAL A 999 27.98 14.42 11.56
CA VAL A 999 26.86 14.24 10.63
C VAL A 999 25.96 15.48 10.67
N SER A 1000 25.46 15.91 9.52
CA SER A 1000 24.86 17.24 9.33
C SER A 1000 23.80 17.23 8.23
N SER A 1001 22.70 17.93 8.45
CA SER A 1001 21.65 18.20 7.45
C SER A 1001 21.83 19.54 6.72
N ASP A 1002 22.71 20.44 7.19
CA ASP A 1002 22.99 21.78 6.62
C ASP A 1002 23.16 21.81 5.08
N LEU A 1003 23.79 20.76 4.53
CA LEU A 1003 24.11 20.57 3.13
C LEU A 1003 23.90 19.09 2.78
N ALA A 1004 22.65 18.66 2.72
CA ALA A 1004 22.24 17.37 2.16
C ALA A 1004 22.49 17.31 0.63
N LYS A 1005 22.59 16.10 0.08
CA LYS A 1005 22.51 15.85 -1.37
C LYS A 1005 21.51 14.72 -1.62
N ASP A 1006 20.63 14.88 -2.61
CA ASP A 1006 19.63 13.86 -3.01
C ASP A 1006 18.79 13.27 -1.83
N GLY A 1007 18.64 14.01 -0.73
CA GLY A 1007 17.92 13.61 0.48
C GLY A 1007 18.76 13.03 1.64
N THR A 1008 20.05 12.74 1.44
CA THR A 1008 20.91 12.11 2.46
C THR A 1008 21.58 13.10 3.42
N GLN A 1009 21.94 12.63 4.61
CA GLN A 1009 22.76 13.37 5.57
C GLN A 1009 24.24 13.42 5.10
N SER A 1010 24.96 14.53 5.36
CA SER A 1010 26.36 14.69 4.95
C SER A 1010 27.32 14.84 6.13
N VAL A 1011 28.60 14.53 5.92
CA VAL A 1011 29.65 14.58 6.95
C VAL A 1011 30.39 15.91 6.86
N LYS A 1012 30.18 16.76 7.87
CA LYS A 1012 30.76 18.10 8.03
C LYS A 1012 32.15 18.02 8.70
N LEU A 1013 33.15 18.55 8.03
CA LEU A 1013 34.55 18.66 8.49
C LEU A 1013 34.86 20.12 8.83
N SER A 1014 34.92 20.43 10.12
CA SER A 1014 35.30 21.77 10.61
C SER A 1014 36.81 21.87 10.83
N HIS A 1015 37.45 22.94 10.37
CA HIS A 1015 38.90 23.12 10.57
C HIS A 1015 39.23 23.31 12.06
N PRO A 1016 40.27 22.64 12.61
CA PRO A 1016 40.69 22.84 14.00
C PRO A 1016 41.59 24.08 14.14
N ASP A 1017 41.62 24.70 15.32
CA ASP A 1017 42.48 25.87 15.61
C ASP A 1017 43.99 25.55 15.51
N GLU A 1018 44.39 24.35 15.92
CA GLU A 1018 45.71 23.76 15.64
C GLU A 1018 45.54 22.31 15.21
N GLY A 1019 46.04 21.92 14.02
CA GLY A 1019 46.12 20.52 13.60
C GLY A 1019 45.64 20.23 12.19
N GLN A 1020 44.92 19.10 12.04
CA GLN A 1020 44.35 18.57 10.80
C GLN A 1020 43.24 17.57 11.18
N VAL A 1021 42.19 17.46 10.38
CA VAL A 1021 41.11 16.47 10.57
C VAL A 1021 41.28 15.34 9.55
N ARG A 1022 40.89 14.11 9.93
CA ARG A 1022 41.06 12.88 9.12
C ARG A 1022 39.81 12.01 9.20
N LEU A 1023 39.46 11.39 8.07
CA LEU A 1023 38.49 10.29 7.97
C LEU A 1023 39.09 9.16 7.15
N ARG A 1024 38.75 7.92 7.46
CA ARG A 1024 39.48 6.74 6.98
C ARG A 1024 38.58 5.52 6.82
N ALA A 1025 38.52 4.95 5.62
CA ALA A 1025 37.81 3.68 5.37
C ALA A 1025 38.80 2.58 4.95
N ASN A 1026 38.57 1.34 5.40
CA ASN A 1026 39.38 0.17 5.09
C ASN A 1026 38.51 -0.90 4.40
N TRP A 1027 38.98 -1.51 3.30
CA TRP A 1027 38.24 -2.53 2.52
C TRP A 1027 39.06 -3.79 2.18
N GLY A 1028 40.31 -3.87 2.67
CA GLY A 1028 41.23 -4.98 2.43
C GLY A 1028 41.87 -4.97 1.04
N ALA A 1029 42.87 -5.83 0.79
CA ALA A 1029 43.69 -5.74 -0.42
C ALA A 1029 42.92 -6.07 -1.72
N LYS A 1030 42.79 -5.07 -2.62
CA LYS A 1030 42.12 -5.17 -3.92
C LYS A 1030 43.06 -4.73 -5.05
N ASP A 1031 43.54 -5.68 -5.86
CA ASP A 1031 44.46 -5.40 -6.98
C ASP A 1031 43.74 -4.80 -8.21
N THR A 1032 42.42 -4.92 -8.27
CA THR A 1032 41.52 -4.20 -9.17
C THR A 1032 40.40 -3.63 -8.33
N GLY A 1033 39.95 -2.41 -8.64
CA GLY A 1033 38.82 -1.79 -7.95
C GLY A 1033 38.73 -0.29 -8.18
N SER A 1034 37.83 0.37 -7.45
CA SER A 1034 37.69 1.81 -7.44
C SER A 1034 37.29 2.38 -6.07
N VAL A 1035 37.53 3.67 -5.88
CA VAL A 1035 36.97 4.45 -4.77
C VAL A 1035 36.42 5.77 -5.29
N SER A 1036 35.23 6.15 -4.84
CA SER A 1036 34.53 7.39 -5.22
C SER A 1036 34.17 8.19 -3.98
N ALA A 1037 34.02 9.51 -4.09
CA ALA A 1037 33.38 10.36 -3.08
C ALA A 1037 32.87 11.67 -3.71
N ALA A 1038 31.87 12.31 -3.10
CA ALA A 1038 31.51 13.70 -3.43
C ALA A 1038 31.92 14.65 -2.30
N VAL A 1039 32.48 15.81 -2.68
CA VAL A 1039 33.08 16.81 -1.78
C VAL A 1039 32.50 18.20 -2.08
N TYR A 1040 31.97 18.87 -1.07
CA TYR A 1040 31.54 20.27 -1.16
C TYR A 1040 32.58 21.17 -0.48
N ILE A 1041 33.12 22.13 -1.23
CA ILE A 1041 34.14 23.08 -0.73
C ILE A 1041 33.63 24.51 -0.92
N PRO A 1042 33.34 25.26 0.17
CA PRO A 1042 32.93 26.66 0.08
C PRO A 1042 34.02 27.56 -0.52
N ALA A 1043 33.64 28.61 -1.24
CA ALA A 1043 34.57 29.56 -1.89
C ALA A 1043 35.45 30.37 -0.93
N ALA A 1044 35.09 30.43 0.35
CA ALA A 1044 35.92 31.05 1.40
C ALA A 1044 36.87 30.05 2.09
N ASN A 1045 36.87 28.76 1.72
CA ASN A 1045 37.82 27.79 2.26
C ASN A 1045 39.26 28.16 1.91
N THR A 1046 40.13 28.23 2.92
CA THR A 1046 41.53 28.66 2.80
C THR A 1046 42.55 27.57 3.16
N ALA A 1047 42.11 26.32 3.35
CA ALA A 1047 42.99 25.17 3.63
C ALA A 1047 42.89 24.05 2.58
N ASP A 1048 43.98 23.28 2.41
CA ASP A 1048 44.03 22.09 1.54
C ASP A 1048 43.02 21.01 1.98
N VAL A 1049 42.37 20.37 1.00
CA VAL A 1049 41.64 19.09 1.17
C VAL A 1049 42.39 17.99 0.40
N LEU A 1050 42.59 16.82 1.01
CA LEU A 1050 43.32 15.70 0.42
C LEU A 1050 42.47 14.42 0.43
N MET A 1051 42.56 13.64 -0.64
CA MET A 1051 42.07 12.26 -0.75
C MET A 1051 43.25 11.35 -1.09
N THR A 1052 43.55 10.38 -0.22
CA THR A 1052 44.79 9.59 -0.29
C THR A 1052 44.50 8.10 -0.15
N VAL A 1053 44.92 7.30 -1.13
CA VAL A 1053 44.77 5.83 -1.12
C VAL A 1053 46.08 5.16 -0.69
N TYR A 1054 45.98 4.26 0.29
CA TYR A 1054 47.12 3.52 0.84
C TYR A 1054 46.96 2.01 0.62
N ALA A 1055 48.09 1.30 0.70
CA ALA A 1055 48.12 -0.13 0.95
C ALA A 1055 47.92 -0.40 2.46
N THR A 1056 48.94 -0.92 3.14
CA THR A 1056 48.79 -1.59 4.45
C THR A 1056 48.60 -0.69 5.66
N THR A 1057 49.04 0.57 5.63
CA THR A 1057 48.96 1.50 6.79
C THR A 1057 49.06 2.96 6.36
N TYR A 1058 48.46 3.86 7.14
CA TYR A 1058 48.44 5.31 6.96
C TYR A 1058 49.82 5.97 7.20
N ASN A 1059 50.77 5.72 6.28
CA ASN A 1059 52.08 6.35 6.29
C ASN A 1059 52.60 6.63 4.87
N SER A 1060 53.50 7.60 4.74
CA SER A 1060 53.97 8.13 3.45
C SER A 1060 54.72 7.12 2.56
N ALA A 1061 55.18 5.98 3.07
CA ALA A 1061 55.80 4.92 2.28
C ALA A 1061 54.80 3.90 1.72
N ASN A 1062 53.58 3.82 2.28
CA ASN A 1062 52.51 2.91 1.82
C ASN A 1062 51.43 3.62 1.01
N ARG A 1063 51.64 4.89 0.64
CA ARG A 1063 50.72 5.70 -0.15
C ARG A 1063 50.86 5.40 -1.64
N SER A 1064 49.78 4.96 -2.26
CA SER A 1064 49.73 4.64 -3.70
C SER A 1064 49.24 5.82 -4.53
N MET A 1065 48.12 6.45 -4.14
CA MET A 1065 47.46 7.54 -4.89
C MET A 1065 47.14 8.72 -3.96
N ASP A 1066 47.17 9.95 -4.48
CA ASP A 1066 47.16 11.18 -3.66
C ASP A 1066 46.66 12.37 -4.51
N ILE A 1067 45.44 12.82 -4.22
CA ILE A 1067 44.74 13.94 -4.88
C ILE A 1067 44.54 15.07 -3.86
N ILE A 1068 44.75 16.30 -4.29
CA ILE A 1068 44.80 17.49 -3.43
C ILE A 1068 44.01 18.61 -4.08
N LEU A 1069 42.95 19.05 -3.43
CA LEU A 1069 42.14 20.20 -3.82
C LEU A 1069 42.69 21.43 -3.09
N LYS A 1070 43.03 22.46 -3.87
CA LYS A 1070 43.69 23.68 -3.38
C LYS A 1070 42.73 24.85 -3.23
N PRO A 1071 42.94 25.75 -2.25
CA PRO A 1071 42.17 26.99 -2.09
C PRO A 1071 42.17 27.98 -3.28
N ASP A 1072 42.99 27.75 -4.30
CA ASP A 1072 43.00 28.53 -5.55
C ASP A 1072 42.07 27.96 -6.65
N GLY A 1073 41.42 26.81 -6.38
CA GLY A 1073 40.51 26.12 -7.30
C GLY A 1073 41.17 25.00 -8.11
N ASP A 1074 42.49 24.81 -7.99
CA ASP A 1074 43.19 23.73 -8.67
C ASP A 1074 43.05 22.38 -7.95
N LEU A 1075 42.82 21.32 -8.71
CA LEU A 1075 42.96 19.94 -8.28
C LEU A 1075 44.30 19.41 -8.80
N LYS A 1076 45.22 19.11 -7.87
CA LYS A 1076 46.61 18.71 -8.13
C LYS A 1076 46.85 17.29 -7.63
N ARG A 1077 47.67 16.51 -8.34
CA ARG A 1077 48.09 15.15 -7.92
C ARG A 1077 49.52 15.16 -7.37
N ARG A 1078 49.85 14.24 -6.46
CA ARG A 1078 51.24 14.05 -5.99
C ARG A 1078 51.97 12.97 -6.79
N THR A 1079 53.20 13.24 -7.19
CA THR A 1079 54.08 12.33 -7.95
C THR A 1079 55.37 12.05 -7.17
N GLN A 1080 56.24 11.17 -7.68
CA GLN A 1080 57.56 10.91 -7.06
C GLN A 1080 58.50 12.14 -7.06
N SER A 1081 58.26 13.10 -7.94
CA SER A 1081 59.09 14.30 -8.12
C SER A 1081 58.52 15.56 -7.47
N GLY A 1082 57.24 15.57 -7.06
CA GLY A 1082 56.59 16.73 -6.47
C GLY A 1082 55.06 16.67 -6.54
N GLN A 1083 54.45 17.77 -6.94
CA GLN A 1083 53.02 17.86 -7.27
C GLN A 1083 52.89 18.34 -8.72
N GLU A 1084 51.85 17.88 -9.40
CA GLU A 1084 51.52 18.28 -10.78
C GLU A 1084 50.06 18.71 -10.84
N ASP A 1085 49.79 19.78 -11.58
CA ASP A 1085 48.43 20.29 -11.79
C ASP A 1085 47.68 19.31 -12.71
N THR A 1086 46.43 18.98 -12.37
CA THR A 1086 45.63 17.99 -13.11
C THR A 1086 44.42 18.62 -13.78
N THR A 1087 43.60 19.35 -13.01
CA THR A 1087 42.39 20.03 -13.49
C THR A 1087 41.96 21.07 -12.46
N SER A 1088 40.79 21.69 -12.61
CA SER A 1088 40.16 22.59 -11.64
C SER A 1088 38.84 22.02 -11.14
N TYR A 1089 38.41 22.40 -9.93
CA TYR A 1089 37.12 22.02 -9.35
C TYR A 1089 36.23 23.24 -9.07
N ASN A 1090 34.95 23.01 -8.77
CA ASN A 1090 33.99 24.09 -8.51
C ASN A 1090 33.89 24.39 -7.02
N PHE A 1091 33.93 25.67 -6.63
CA PHE A 1091 33.53 26.10 -5.29
C PHE A 1091 32.00 26.20 -5.17
N ASP A 1092 31.51 26.18 -3.93
CA ASP A 1092 30.09 26.31 -3.56
C ASP A 1092 29.16 25.25 -4.23
N ALA A 1093 29.74 24.12 -4.65
CA ALA A 1093 29.05 23.02 -5.31
C ALA A 1093 29.65 21.66 -4.91
N TRP A 1094 28.85 20.60 -5.04
CA TRP A 1094 29.32 19.22 -4.90
C TRP A 1094 30.23 18.83 -6.06
N ASN A 1095 31.39 18.25 -5.76
CA ASN A 1095 32.33 17.71 -6.74
C ASN A 1095 32.56 16.21 -6.51
N THR A 1096 32.18 15.37 -7.47
CA THR A 1096 32.41 13.92 -7.41
C THR A 1096 33.80 13.57 -7.95
N ILE A 1097 34.62 12.90 -7.15
CA ILE A 1097 35.95 12.41 -7.51
C ILE A 1097 35.91 10.89 -7.51
N LYS A 1098 36.39 10.25 -8.59
CA LYS A 1098 36.56 8.78 -8.65
C LYS A 1098 37.98 8.43 -9.07
N LEU A 1099 38.57 7.48 -8.36
CA LEU A 1099 39.84 6.83 -8.68
C LEU A 1099 39.55 5.36 -8.99
N SER A 1100 40.05 4.82 -10.10
CA SER A 1100 39.99 3.37 -10.33
C SER A 1100 41.28 2.81 -10.90
N TRP A 1101 41.48 1.50 -10.67
CA TRP A 1101 42.67 0.77 -11.05
C TRP A 1101 42.32 -0.67 -11.46
N THR A 1102 43.21 -1.30 -12.21
CA THR A 1102 43.07 -2.69 -12.65
C THR A 1102 44.46 -3.33 -12.69
N GLU A 1103 44.60 -4.49 -12.07
CA GLU A 1103 45.87 -5.22 -11.90
C GLU A 1103 47.03 -4.32 -11.40
N ILE A 1104 46.75 -3.45 -10.41
CA ILE A 1104 47.56 -2.28 -10.02
C ILE A 1104 48.99 -2.61 -9.58
N THR A 1105 49.22 -3.78 -8.99
CA THR A 1105 50.58 -4.26 -8.70
C THR A 1105 51.43 -4.49 -9.95
N THR A 1106 50.80 -4.67 -11.12
CA THR A 1106 51.48 -4.85 -12.40
C THR A 1106 51.38 -3.60 -13.28
N SER A 1107 50.18 -3.00 -13.42
CA SER A 1107 49.94 -1.85 -14.28
C SER A 1107 50.56 -0.57 -13.73
N ASN A 1108 50.57 -0.40 -12.40
CA ASN A 1108 51.13 0.75 -11.70
C ASN A 1108 50.51 2.11 -12.14
N GLU A 1109 49.30 2.08 -12.69
CA GLU A 1109 48.56 3.24 -13.18
C GLU A 1109 47.11 3.21 -12.69
N TYR A 1110 46.57 4.39 -12.36
CA TYR A 1110 45.18 4.62 -11.97
C TYR A 1110 44.54 5.64 -12.91
N THR A 1111 43.23 5.61 -13.06
CA THR A 1111 42.48 6.63 -13.83
C THR A 1111 41.69 7.53 -12.89
N LEU A 1112 41.65 8.82 -13.21
CA LEU A 1112 40.98 9.87 -12.42
C LEU A 1112 39.77 10.41 -13.17
N TRP A 1113 38.62 10.47 -12.51
CA TRP A 1113 37.45 11.21 -12.96
C TRP A 1113 37.12 12.32 -11.95
N VAL A 1114 36.66 13.46 -12.47
CA VAL A 1114 36.16 14.60 -11.71
C VAL A 1114 34.85 15.05 -12.36
N ASN A 1115 33.77 15.11 -11.59
CA ASN A 1115 32.42 15.46 -12.02
C ASN A 1115 31.97 14.66 -13.25
N GLY A 1116 32.21 13.34 -13.22
CA GLY A 1116 31.94 12.39 -14.30
C GLY A 1116 32.93 12.44 -15.48
N VAL A 1117 33.74 13.49 -15.60
CA VAL A 1117 34.68 13.68 -16.71
C VAL A 1117 36.02 12.99 -16.41
N ASN A 1118 36.44 12.08 -17.30
CA ASN A 1118 37.74 11.42 -17.22
C ASN A 1118 38.88 12.42 -17.50
N GLN A 1119 39.78 12.59 -16.53
CA GLN A 1119 40.93 13.50 -16.59
C GLN A 1119 42.20 12.81 -17.12
N GLY A 1120 42.20 11.49 -17.24
CA GLY A 1120 43.30 10.69 -17.78
C GLY A 1120 43.75 9.55 -16.86
N THR A 1121 44.62 8.69 -17.42
CA THR A 1121 45.31 7.60 -16.72
C THR A 1121 46.71 8.05 -16.32
N PHE A 1122 47.12 7.70 -15.10
CA PHE A 1122 48.21 8.33 -14.37
C PHE A 1122 49.02 7.31 -13.56
N PRO A 1123 50.37 7.37 -13.56
CA PRO A 1123 51.19 6.49 -12.73
C PRO A 1123 51.02 6.77 -11.24
N VAL A 1124 51.03 5.71 -10.43
CA VAL A 1124 50.98 5.79 -8.96
C VAL A 1124 52.21 6.49 -8.38
N ALA A 1125 52.06 7.06 -7.18
CA ALA A 1125 53.18 7.66 -6.44
C ALA A 1125 54.18 6.58 -5.99
N THR A 1126 53.71 5.42 -5.54
CA THR A 1126 54.56 4.32 -5.04
C THR A 1126 54.21 3.00 -5.73
N PRO A 1127 55.05 2.50 -6.67
CA PRO A 1127 54.81 1.27 -7.41
C PRO A 1127 54.68 -0.01 -6.58
N ASN A 1128 53.90 -0.96 -7.12
CA ASN A 1128 53.64 -2.31 -6.62
C ASN A 1128 52.95 -2.37 -5.24
N LEU A 1129 52.14 -1.34 -4.93
CA LEU A 1129 51.30 -1.28 -3.74
C LEU A 1129 49.84 -1.59 -4.09
N THR A 1130 49.31 -2.71 -3.58
CA THR A 1130 47.89 -3.05 -3.63
C THR A 1130 47.10 -2.14 -2.67
N PRO A 1131 46.11 -1.36 -3.13
CA PRO A 1131 45.24 -0.58 -2.26
C PRO A 1131 44.44 -1.43 -1.28
N GLU A 1132 44.32 -0.95 -0.05
CA GLU A 1132 43.47 -1.57 1.00
C GLU A 1132 42.54 -0.58 1.71
N ARG A 1133 42.81 0.74 1.58
CA ARG A 1133 42.19 1.78 2.40
C ARG A 1133 42.37 3.19 1.84
N VAL A 1134 41.52 4.13 2.26
CA VAL A 1134 41.57 5.57 1.93
C VAL A 1134 41.65 6.42 3.19
N GLU A 1135 42.26 7.61 3.07
CA GLU A 1135 42.22 8.69 4.06
C GLU A 1135 41.76 9.98 3.34
N PHE A 1136 40.67 10.57 3.82
CA PHE A 1136 40.33 11.96 3.55
C PHE A 1136 40.92 12.82 4.65
N LYS A 1137 41.41 14.01 4.30
CA LYS A 1137 42.09 14.90 5.24
C LYS A 1137 41.81 16.37 4.93
N PHE A 1138 41.51 17.16 5.95
CA PHE A 1138 41.30 18.61 5.86
C PHE A 1138 42.28 19.36 6.76
N GLY A 1139 42.91 20.42 6.22
CA GLY A 1139 44.05 21.09 6.84
C GLY A 1139 45.33 20.25 6.73
N GLY A 1140 46.52 20.85 6.86
CA GLY A 1140 47.75 20.05 6.73
C GLY A 1140 49.11 20.69 6.99
N ASN A 1141 49.24 22.02 6.89
CA ASN A 1141 50.43 22.75 7.33
C ASN A 1141 50.09 23.58 8.57
N ALA A 1142 51.06 23.80 9.47
CA ALA A 1142 50.89 24.55 10.72
C ALA A 1142 50.75 26.08 10.54
N SER A 1143 50.22 26.49 9.39
CA SER A 1143 49.88 27.87 9.00
C SER A 1143 48.55 27.94 8.23
N ASP A 1144 47.94 26.79 7.94
CA ASP A 1144 46.66 26.71 7.25
C ASP A 1144 45.56 26.87 8.31
N THR A 1145 44.63 27.79 8.05
CA THR A 1145 43.45 28.03 8.88
C THR A 1145 42.31 28.34 7.94
N SER A 1146 41.14 27.74 8.15
CA SER A 1146 39.95 28.01 7.34
C SER A 1146 38.76 28.31 8.26
N PRO A 1147 37.97 29.37 8.01
CA PRO A 1147 36.76 29.65 8.78
C PRO A 1147 35.58 28.75 8.36
N GLU A 1148 35.66 28.14 7.17
CA GLU A 1148 34.59 27.34 6.58
C GLU A 1148 34.78 25.85 6.80
N SER A 1149 33.66 25.12 6.90
CA SER A 1149 33.63 23.66 6.91
C SER A 1149 33.58 23.10 5.49
N VAL A 1150 34.18 21.92 5.28
CA VAL A 1150 34.09 21.13 4.05
C VAL A 1150 33.13 19.96 4.31
N TYR A 1151 32.30 19.58 3.32
CA TYR A 1151 31.31 18.51 3.51
C TYR A 1151 31.60 17.33 2.57
N LEU A 1152 31.33 16.11 3.05
CA LEU A 1152 31.40 14.87 2.27
C LEU A 1152 30.01 14.22 2.23
N ASP A 1153 29.57 13.81 1.05
CA ASP A 1153 28.29 13.09 0.87
C ASP A 1153 28.41 11.64 1.38
N SER A 1154 27.29 11.01 1.75
CA SER A 1154 27.22 9.74 2.48
C SER A 1154 27.69 8.49 1.71
N VAL A 1155 28.30 8.65 0.54
CA VAL A 1155 28.73 7.56 -0.34
C VAL A 1155 30.20 7.68 -0.70
N VAL A 1156 31.08 7.21 0.19
CA VAL A 1156 32.45 6.81 -0.16
C VAL A 1156 32.42 5.39 -0.72
N SER A 1157 31.89 5.22 -1.93
CA SER A 1157 31.70 3.88 -2.53
C SER A 1157 33.03 3.25 -2.95
N PHE A 1158 33.18 1.96 -2.63
CA PHE A 1158 34.21 1.09 -3.18
C PHE A 1158 33.60 -0.01 -4.06
N GLU A 1159 34.31 -0.40 -5.10
CA GLU A 1159 33.98 -1.50 -6.04
C GLU A 1159 35.23 -2.36 -6.26
#